data_AF-A0A1G5X850-F1
#
_entry.id   AF-A0A1G5X850-F1
#
_cell.length_a   1.000
_cell.length_b   1.000
_cell.length_c   1.000
_cell.angle_alpha   90.00
_cell.angle_beta   90.00
_cell.angle_gamma   90.00
#
_symmetry.space_group_name_H-M   'P 1'
#
loop_
_entity.id
_entity.type
_entity.pdbx_description
1 polymer ?
#
loop_
_entity_poly.entity_id
_entity_poly.type
_entity_poly.pdbx_seq_one_letter_code
_entity_poly.pdbx_strand_id
1 'polypeptide(L)'
;MDNKKLFLGIFLVFIVLMGSSTVFAEDISQNIDSQDTVIAISENNDIISASEQTISAGSNSTTIQNVINGMSDGDTLNFETGTYTDICIYIDKSITINGNGATLTGYSSAGVNNTNIPAKVRATTAEGGYAVTNFATLYLLNSSDITMSGLTIVGLDKAVYSNAALYIGQVKNVLIDNNTIEGSSWGIYMTSSPDGTIANNLIQNQATTGFLNFGSPRTLVENNTVINAVNHGIDVRHGTGPNVQVINNTVIGSKEGIYLMHSKGHTATLNTLINCTISSISCYGSSDVSIYGNTMKKSRIGVLLGGGYSNIEIGENTFQLDNLPFPPTFVYYVATAQSDYQSATNDIGVYTDPGEYSNETNIPTPKDISVDYDTILAPTGTTYEVPEGASSTEIQTILDSMADGDTLKFAENAVYEDICIYTDKNIKILGNGATLIGYDSLNATNVPEKVRNQSADGGYAVVYYAVLYSLNNTNAVISDLHILSRFPGYNPTKVNANTEEYKTAGIFTDQSKNLTITGCDIEGASFGLFLQYSGNSVITNNNIHDQYTNGMINFGCPNNIIANNTITNVVNHGIDVRHGTGPNVIVFNNTINGAKEGIYLMHSKGHMVYNNTIQNAKIASITAYGSGNEYIFNNTMTGSRIALLLGGGYYNVTIGENSYRLDTLPFPPTFATFIAFADAQYQDAEKVQGVYSDGGYLAPATIIASDLITNTTEFEYSAILKDNGGKEQANETMTFTVNGDVYTAVTDANGTATVTMILPNGEFLVLVDFAGNDKLSKKTEQAFITVNSTKAVELEAPEIEMYYKNGTKFAVTLTVNGTGLANQNVIITLNGVNNTRTTDENGTIKMSINLNSGEYDVVVYYDGNETYDPAKINSKITVLSTVSGTDVVKVFRNGTQYYATFVDGQGNPLANGTAVKFNINGVMYTRYINGNEGKARLNINLPQGEYIITAINPVNDEMATNNITVLPNIVENNDLVKYYKNDSQYYVTLIGDDGNPVGANETVTFNINGVMYERKTNENGTARLNINLQPGEYIITAMYKECNVANNITVLPVLSAENVTMTYKDGTQFKANLVDGQGNLYANETVEFNINGVFYQRTTDVNGTARLNINLMPGEYIITSSYNGTNIANTIKINEQ
;
A
#
# COMPACT_ATOMS: atom_id res chain seq x y z
N MET A 1 14.74 -64.56 24.38
CA MET A 1 13.28 -64.40 24.14
C MET A 1 13.07 -63.96 22.70
N ASP A 2 11.89 -64.17 22.14
CA ASP A 2 11.70 -64.23 20.68
C ASP A 2 11.51 -62.82 20.05
N ASN A 3 12.53 -62.36 19.33
CA ASN A 3 12.64 -60.97 18.85
C ASN A 3 11.58 -60.58 17.79
N LYS A 4 10.79 -61.53 17.27
CA LYS A 4 9.71 -61.25 16.31
C LYS A 4 8.43 -60.68 16.94
N LYS A 5 8.23 -60.78 18.26
CA LYS A 5 7.04 -60.22 18.93
C LYS A 5 7.24 -58.81 19.51
N LEU A 6 8.48 -58.39 19.77
CA LEU A 6 8.77 -57.04 20.26
C LEU A 6 8.65 -55.99 19.13
N PHE A 7 9.11 -56.31 17.92
CA PHE A 7 8.96 -55.45 16.76
C PHE A 7 7.50 -55.24 16.33
N LEU A 8 6.65 -56.27 16.44
CA LEU A 8 5.23 -56.14 16.08
C LEU A 8 4.44 -55.29 17.09
N GLY A 9 4.85 -55.31 18.37
CA GLY A 9 4.25 -54.44 19.41
C GLY A 9 4.61 -52.96 19.23
N ILE A 10 5.84 -52.66 18.82
CA ILE A 10 6.28 -51.27 18.57
C ILE A 10 5.65 -50.71 17.28
N PHE A 11 5.46 -51.55 16.25
CA PHE A 11 4.88 -51.11 14.98
C PHE A 11 3.37 -50.81 15.05
N LEU A 12 2.61 -51.48 15.94
CA LEU A 12 1.18 -51.19 16.11
C LEU A 12 0.91 -49.90 16.90
N VAL A 13 1.82 -49.48 17.80
CA VAL A 13 1.65 -48.21 18.54
C VAL A 13 1.86 -46.99 17.64
N PHE A 14 2.69 -47.11 16.60
CA PHE A 14 2.94 -46.03 15.64
C PHE A 14 1.77 -45.75 14.67
N ILE A 15 0.87 -46.71 14.45
CA ILE A 15 -0.27 -46.56 13.51
C ILE A 15 -1.50 -45.92 14.18
N VAL A 16 -1.55 -45.88 15.51
CA VAL A 16 -2.68 -45.30 16.28
C VAL A 16 -2.45 -43.81 16.64
N LEU A 17 -1.27 -43.26 16.34
CA LEU A 17 -0.87 -41.88 16.72
C LEU A 17 -1.03 -40.81 15.63
N MET A 18 -1.69 -41.11 14.51
CA MET A 18 -1.99 -40.13 13.43
C MET A 18 -3.49 -39.99 13.15
N GLY A 19 -4.35 -40.15 14.16
CA GLY A 19 -5.80 -40.06 13.95
C GLY A 19 -6.66 -40.04 15.21
N SER A 20 -6.53 -38.99 16.03
CA SER A 20 -7.61 -38.52 16.90
C SER A 20 -7.20 -37.22 17.63
N SER A 21 -7.74 -36.09 17.21
CA SER A 21 -7.89 -34.92 18.08
C SER A 21 -9.01 -35.21 19.10
N THR A 22 -8.68 -35.38 20.37
CA THR A 22 -9.68 -35.42 21.44
C THR A 22 -9.26 -34.54 22.61
N VAL A 23 -10.03 -33.45 22.74
CA VAL A 23 -10.47 -32.82 23.99
C VAL A 23 -10.21 -33.66 25.24
N PHE A 24 -9.65 -33.03 26.27
CA PHE A 24 -9.93 -33.39 27.65
C PHE A 24 -10.39 -32.15 28.42
N ALA A 25 -11.58 -32.26 29.00
CA ALA A 25 -12.15 -31.26 29.89
C ALA A 25 -11.64 -31.43 31.33
N GLU A 26 -11.91 -30.39 32.11
CA GLU A 26 -11.62 -30.10 33.52
C GLU A 26 -11.60 -31.26 34.53
N ASP A 27 -10.93 -31.01 35.67
CA ASP A 27 -11.48 -31.45 36.97
C ASP A 27 -11.17 -30.46 38.12
N ILE A 28 -12.14 -29.57 38.38
CA ILE A 28 -12.75 -29.21 39.68
C ILE A 28 -11.84 -29.09 40.94
N SER A 29 -11.85 -27.91 41.59
CA SER A 29 -12.47 -27.74 42.94
C SER A 29 -12.30 -26.35 43.61
N GLN A 30 -13.44 -25.74 43.98
CA GLN A 30 -13.77 -25.04 45.26
C GLN A 30 -12.86 -23.87 45.77
N ASN A 31 -13.38 -22.77 46.35
CA ASN A 31 -14.67 -22.51 47.02
C ASN A 31 -14.91 -21.00 47.29
N ILE A 32 -16.18 -20.55 47.29
CA ILE A 32 -16.81 -19.57 48.24
C ILE A 32 -16.29 -18.09 48.18
N ASP A 33 -17.08 -16.99 48.18
CA ASP A 33 -18.49 -16.64 48.45
C ASP A 33 -18.78 -15.25 47.76
N SER A 34 -19.98 -14.66 47.60
CA SER A 34 -21.41 -15.06 47.56
C SER A 34 -22.29 -13.86 47.09
N GLN A 35 -23.63 -14.05 47.10
CA GLN A 35 -24.73 -13.06 46.98
C GLN A 35 -25.08 -12.50 45.57
N ASP A 36 -26.33 -12.57 45.09
CA ASP A 36 -27.50 -13.31 45.62
C ASP A 36 -28.66 -13.51 44.62
N THR A 37 -29.44 -14.58 44.84
CA THR A 37 -30.84 -14.83 44.36
C THR A 37 -31.19 -14.70 42.85
N VAL A 38 -31.35 -15.77 42.05
CA VAL A 38 -32.38 -16.86 42.01
C VAL A 38 -33.72 -16.50 41.37
N ILE A 39 -34.07 -17.19 40.27
CA ILE A 39 -35.34 -17.90 39.96
C ILE A 39 -34.99 -19.09 39.04
N ALA A 40 -35.69 -20.22 39.17
CA ALA A 40 -35.36 -21.51 38.53
C ALA A 40 -36.34 -21.93 37.40
N ILE A 41 -36.27 -23.20 36.98
CA ILE A 41 -37.00 -23.93 35.89
C ILE A 41 -36.22 -23.89 34.56
N SER A 42 -35.83 -25.00 33.92
CA SER A 42 -35.93 -26.44 34.25
C SER A 42 -34.83 -27.23 33.53
N GLU A 43 -34.23 -28.25 34.17
CA GLU A 43 -33.45 -29.26 33.46
C GLU A 43 -34.36 -30.10 32.55
N ASN A 44 -33.99 -30.22 31.27
CA ASN A 44 -34.43 -31.31 30.43
C ASN A 44 -33.18 -31.91 29.77
N ASN A 45 -32.54 -32.85 30.48
CA ASN A 45 -31.38 -33.59 30.01
C ASN A 45 -31.78 -34.62 28.95
N ASP A 46 -32.03 -34.14 27.73
CA ASP A 46 -31.91 -34.96 26.54
C ASP A 46 -30.50 -34.75 25.97
N ILE A 47 -29.66 -35.79 26.03
CA ILE A 47 -28.43 -35.84 25.21
C ILE A 47 -28.90 -36.03 23.77
N ILE A 48 -29.19 -34.92 23.09
CA ILE A 48 -29.48 -34.93 21.66
C ILE A 48 -28.18 -35.35 20.97
N SER A 49 -28.17 -36.55 20.41
CA SER A 49 -27.09 -36.99 19.53
C SER A 49 -27.05 -36.08 18.31
N ALA A 50 -25.92 -35.41 18.09
CA ALA A 50 -25.67 -34.61 16.90
C ALA A 50 -26.14 -35.36 15.63
N SER A 51 -27.07 -34.74 14.90
CA SER A 51 -27.71 -35.30 13.73
C SER A 51 -27.08 -34.75 12.46
N GLU A 52 -27.04 -35.58 11.42
CA GLU A 52 -26.58 -35.18 10.09
C GLU A 52 -27.79 -34.90 9.19
N GLN A 53 -27.84 -33.71 8.60
CA GLN A 53 -28.84 -33.34 7.59
C GLN A 53 -28.14 -33.14 6.25
N THR A 54 -28.72 -33.69 5.17
CA THR A 54 -28.14 -33.56 3.81
C THR A 54 -29.07 -32.76 2.91
N ILE A 55 -28.50 -31.75 2.23
CA ILE A 55 -29.20 -30.92 1.25
C ILE A 55 -28.93 -31.45 -0.16
N SER A 56 -29.98 -31.92 -0.86
CA SER A 56 -29.80 -32.38 -2.23
C SER A 56 -29.54 -31.28 -3.26
N ALA A 57 -28.72 -31.59 -4.27
CA ALA A 57 -28.23 -30.64 -5.27
C ALA A 57 -29.38 -29.89 -5.98
N GLY A 58 -29.20 -28.58 -6.21
CA GLY A 58 -30.21 -27.72 -6.84
C GLY A 58 -31.37 -27.28 -5.92
N SER A 59 -31.31 -27.57 -4.62
CA SER A 59 -32.27 -27.04 -3.64
C SER A 59 -32.26 -25.51 -3.61
N ASN A 60 -33.43 -24.88 -3.49
CA ASN A 60 -33.54 -23.42 -3.37
C ASN A 60 -33.39 -22.93 -1.90
N SER A 61 -33.19 -21.62 -1.73
CA SER A 61 -33.06 -20.97 -0.42
C SER A 61 -34.12 -21.39 0.61
N THR A 62 -35.39 -21.48 0.22
CA THR A 62 -36.49 -21.88 1.12
C THR A 62 -36.34 -23.31 1.61
N THR A 63 -35.99 -24.24 0.73
CA THR A 63 -35.77 -25.65 1.08
C THR A 63 -34.60 -25.80 2.05
N ILE A 64 -33.48 -25.14 1.76
CA ILE A 64 -32.27 -25.18 2.60
C ILE A 64 -32.55 -24.55 3.97
N GLN A 65 -33.19 -23.39 4.00
CA GLN A 65 -33.52 -22.70 5.25
C GLN A 65 -34.48 -23.52 6.12
N ASN A 66 -35.43 -24.26 5.53
CA ASN A 66 -36.32 -25.14 6.29
C ASN A 66 -35.58 -26.29 6.98
N VAL A 67 -34.51 -26.82 6.38
CA VAL A 67 -33.63 -27.81 7.03
C VAL A 67 -32.85 -27.15 8.17
N ILE A 68 -32.19 -26.01 7.92
CA ILE A 68 -31.45 -25.24 8.95
C ILE A 68 -32.36 -24.84 10.13
N ASN A 69 -33.64 -24.56 9.88
CA ASN A 69 -34.62 -24.24 10.92
C ASN A 69 -34.98 -25.44 11.81
N GLY A 70 -34.84 -26.67 11.31
CA GLY A 70 -35.12 -27.92 12.04
C GLY A 70 -33.91 -28.53 12.74
N MET A 71 -32.71 -28.03 12.48
CA MET A 71 -31.47 -28.44 13.14
C MET A 71 -31.34 -27.86 14.55
N SER A 72 -30.52 -28.51 15.38
CA SER A 72 -30.09 -28.09 16.71
C SER A 72 -28.60 -27.73 16.74
N ASP A 73 -28.15 -27.06 17.80
CA ASP A 73 -26.71 -26.86 18.04
C ASP A 73 -26.00 -28.22 18.21
N GLY A 74 -24.81 -28.33 17.62
CA GLY A 74 -24.02 -29.57 17.52
C GLY A 74 -24.30 -30.40 16.26
N ASP A 75 -25.38 -30.15 15.52
CA ASP A 75 -25.70 -30.88 14.27
C ASP A 75 -24.69 -30.60 13.13
N THR A 76 -24.74 -31.45 12.10
CA THR A 76 -23.93 -31.29 10.87
C THR A 76 -24.83 -31.11 9.63
N LEU A 77 -24.55 -30.07 8.85
CA LEU A 77 -25.20 -29.77 7.57
C LEU A 77 -24.28 -30.18 6.42
N ASN A 78 -24.62 -31.26 5.73
CA ASN A 78 -23.95 -31.72 4.51
C ASN A 78 -24.66 -31.15 3.26
N PHE A 79 -23.91 -30.60 2.32
CA PHE A 79 -24.40 -30.35 0.96
C PHE A 79 -24.00 -31.50 0.04
N GLU A 80 -24.85 -31.86 -0.92
CA GLU A 80 -24.44 -32.71 -2.06
C GLU A 80 -23.62 -31.90 -3.06
N THR A 81 -22.61 -32.51 -3.69
CA THR A 81 -21.82 -31.85 -4.74
C THR A 81 -22.72 -31.43 -5.91
N GLY A 82 -22.77 -30.12 -6.20
CA GLY A 82 -23.58 -29.57 -7.27
C GLY A 82 -23.75 -28.05 -7.16
N THR A 83 -24.46 -27.45 -8.09
CA THR A 83 -24.75 -26.00 -8.08
C THR A 83 -26.13 -25.72 -7.49
N TYR A 84 -26.20 -24.70 -6.65
CA TYR A 84 -27.37 -24.17 -6.00
C TYR A 84 -27.47 -22.69 -6.41
N THR A 85 -28.50 -22.31 -7.16
CA THR A 85 -28.66 -20.95 -7.69
C THR A 85 -29.70 -20.16 -6.89
N ASP A 86 -29.65 -18.83 -6.96
CA ASP A 86 -30.57 -17.93 -6.28
C ASP A 86 -30.57 -18.15 -4.75
N ILE A 87 -29.35 -18.23 -4.19
CA ILE A 87 -29.10 -18.53 -2.78
C ILE A 87 -28.99 -17.26 -1.92
N CYS A 88 -29.76 -17.23 -0.83
CA CYS A 88 -29.70 -16.22 0.23
C CYS A 88 -30.25 -16.84 1.51
N ILE A 89 -29.39 -17.41 2.33
CA ILE A 89 -29.75 -18.22 3.52
C ILE A 89 -28.94 -17.79 4.74
N TYR A 90 -29.48 -18.02 5.94
CA TYR A 90 -28.80 -17.70 7.20
C TYR A 90 -28.72 -18.91 8.14
N ILE A 91 -27.63 -18.97 8.90
CA ILE A 91 -27.37 -19.97 9.92
C ILE A 91 -27.15 -19.22 11.24
N ASP A 92 -27.96 -19.57 12.23
CA ASP A 92 -28.02 -18.96 13.56
C ASP A 92 -27.87 -20.00 14.68
N LYS A 93 -27.10 -21.07 14.40
CA LYS A 93 -26.93 -22.27 15.22
C LYS A 93 -25.48 -22.73 15.19
N SER A 94 -25.07 -23.34 16.28
CA SER A 94 -23.71 -23.77 16.55
C SER A 94 -23.43 -25.11 15.85
N ILE A 95 -23.30 -25.09 14.52
CA ILE A 95 -23.28 -26.30 13.66
C ILE A 95 -22.01 -26.46 12.80
N THR A 96 -21.74 -27.69 12.39
CA THR A 96 -20.72 -27.99 11.36
C THR A 96 -21.35 -27.98 9.97
N ILE A 97 -20.67 -27.41 8.98
CA ILE A 97 -21.17 -27.25 7.60
C ILE A 97 -20.15 -27.86 6.63
N ASN A 98 -20.51 -28.97 6.01
CA ASN A 98 -19.69 -29.68 5.04
C ASN A 98 -20.22 -29.43 3.63
N GLY A 99 -19.51 -28.62 2.85
CA GLY A 99 -19.89 -28.25 1.49
C GLY A 99 -19.71 -29.36 0.46
N ASN A 100 -18.78 -30.29 0.66
CA ASN A 100 -18.49 -31.41 -0.26
C ASN A 100 -18.32 -30.98 -1.75
N GLY A 101 -17.78 -29.79 -2.00
CA GLY A 101 -17.62 -29.21 -3.35
C GLY A 101 -18.89 -28.55 -3.92
N ALA A 102 -19.93 -28.34 -3.12
CA ALA A 102 -21.13 -27.62 -3.53
C ALA A 102 -20.84 -26.14 -3.86
N THR A 103 -21.51 -25.62 -4.89
CA THR A 103 -21.45 -24.22 -5.32
C THR A 103 -22.75 -23.51 -5.00
N LEU A 104 -22.73 -22.55 -4.08
CA LEU A 104 -23.86 -21.70 -3.70
C LEU A 104 -23.72 -20.35 -4.42
N THR A 105 -24.52 -20.14 -5.46
CA THR A 105 -24.55 -18.91 -6.25
C THR A 105 -25.69 -18.02 -5.79
N GLY A 106 -25.36 -16.85 -5.25
CA GLY A 106 -26.34 -15.89 -4.76
C GLY A 106 -27.06 -15.12 -5.87
N TYR A 107 -28.09 -14.37 -5.49
CA TYR A 107 -28.81 -13.50 -6.42
C TYR A 107 -27.90 -12.42 -7.02
N SER A 108 -28.20 -12.01 -8.26
CA SER A 108 -27.57 -10.88 -8.95
C SER A 108 -27.89 -9.51 -8.36
N SER A 109 -28.86 -9.43 -7.45
CA SER A 109 -29.18 -8.25 -6.64
C SER A 109 -30.04 -8.62 -5.42
N ALA A 110 -30.08 -7.74 -4.41
CA ALA A 110 -30.87 -7.92 -3.18
C ALA A 110 -32.41 -7.92 -3.37
N GLY A 111 -32.90 -7.62 -4.58
CA GLY A 111 -34.31 -7.39 -4.87
C GLY A 111 -34.78 -6.00 -4.43
N VAL A 112 -35.98 -5.59 -4.88
CA VAL A 112 -36.57 -4.29 -4.51
C VAL A 112 -36.82 -4.26 -3.00
N ASN A 113 -36.32 -3.24 -2.30
CA ASN A 113 -36.42 -3.13 -0.84
C ASN A 113 -35.83 -4.34 -0.07
N ASN A 114 -34.73 -4.92 -0.58
CA ASN A 114 -34.02 -6.06 0.03
C ASN A 114 -34.90 -7.31 0.25
N THR A 115 -35.90 -7.55 -0.62
CA THR A 115 -36.82 -8.68 -0.50
C THR A 115 -36.15 -10.06 -0.49
N ASN A 116 -34.97 -10.18 -1.12
CA ASN A 116 -34.24 -11.45 -1.18
C ASN A 116 -33.45 -11.71 0.13
N ILE A 117 -33.23 -10.71 0.99
CA ILE A 117 -32.65 -10.92 2.33
C ILE A 117 -33.71 -11.58 3.23
N PRO A 118 -33.41 -12.71 3.91
CA PRO A 118 -34.36 -13.38 4.79
C PRO A 118 -34.96 -12.43 5.84
N ALA A 119 -36.25 -12.59 6.14
CA ALA A 119 -36.97 -11.65 6.99
C ALA A 119 -36.34 -11.47 8.38
N LYS A 120 -35.79 -12.55 8.97
CA LYS A 120 -35.10 -12.51 10.27
C LYS A 120 -33.76 -11.77 10.22
N VAL A 121 -33.06 -11.81 9.08
CA VAL A 121 -31.77 -11.13 8.88
C VAL A 121 -31.95 -9.61 8.87
N ARG A 122 -32.96 -9.12 8.14
CA ARG A 122 -33.25 -7.68 8.00
C ARG A 122 -34.06 -7.08 9.16
N ALA A 123 -34.84 -7.88 9.89
CA ALA A 123 -35.65 -7.39 11.01
C ALA A 123 -34.76 -6.86 12.15
N THR A 124 -35.24 -5.87 12.89
CA THR A 124 -34.49 -5.26 13.99
C THR A 124 -34.30 -6.24 15.15
N THR A 125 -33.32 -6.00 16.01
CA THR A 125 -33.11 -6.78 17.24
C THR A 125 -34.33 -6.76 18.18
N ALA A 126 -35.07 -5.65 18.20
CA ALA A 126 -36.34 -5.53 18.93
C ALA A 126 -37.47 -6.41 18.36
N GLU A 127 -37.39 -6.78 17.09
CA GLU A 127 -38.30 -7.70 16.40
C GLU A 127 -37.81 -9.16 16.43
N GLY A 128 -36.70 -9.45 17.12
CA GLY A 128 -36.07 -10.78 17.16
C GLY A 128 -35.25 -11.12 15.91
N GLY A 129 -34.85 -10.10 15.13
CA GLY A 129 -33.96 -10.23 13.98
C GLY A 129 -32.53 -9.73 14.25
N TYR A 130 -31.72 -9.69 13.19
CA TYR A 130 -30.28 -9.39 13.27
C TYR A 130 -29.89 -7.98 12.80
N ALA A 131 -30.84 -7.17 12.33
CA ALA A 131 -30.64 -5.81 11.83
C ALA A 131 -29.59 -5.67 10.71
N VAL A 132 -29.30 -6.73 9.97
CA VAL A 132 -28.30 -6.75 8.89
C VAL A 132 -28.94 -6.19 7.61
N THR A 133 -28.34 -5.14 7.06
CA THR A 133 -28.79 -4.47 5.84
C THR A 133 -27.96 -4.82 4.60
N ASN A 134 -26.74 -5.37 4.80
CA ASN A 134 -25.87 -5.89 3.77
C ASN A 134 -26.52 -7.11 3.09
N PHE A 135 -26.50 -7.18 1.75
CA PHE A 135 -26.88 -8.40 1.04
C PHE A 135 -25.70 -9.37 0.97
N ALA A 136 -25.95 -10.65 1.23
CA ALA A 136 -25.00 -11.75 1.12
C ALA A 136 -25.65 -13.05 0.63
N THR A 137 -24.84 -13.97 0.10
CA THR A 137 -25.29 -15.30 -0.34
C THR A 137 -25.53 -16.23 0.85
N LEU A 138 -24.65 -16.15 1.85
CA LEU A 138 -24.72 -16.90 3.09
C LEU A 138 -24.42 -15.97 4.28
N TYR A 139 -25.22 -16.08 5.34
CA TYR A 139 -25.02 -15.37 6.61
C TYR A 139 -24.78 -16.36 7.75
N LEU A 140 -23.77 -16.11 8.58
CA LEU A 140 -23.55 -16.75 9.87
C LEU A 140 -23.78 -15.70 10.96
N LEU A 141 -24.74 -15.91 11.87
CA LEU A 141 -25.26 -14.85 12.73
C LEU A 141 -25.46 -15.29 14.19
N ASN A 142 -24.96 -14.49 15.14
CA ASN A 142 -25.31 -14.54 16.57
C ASN A 142 -25.31 -15.97 17.16
N SER A 143 -24.16 -16.62 17.12
CA SER A 143 -23.97 -18.04 17.50
C SER A 143 -22.52 -18.27 17.95
N SER A 144 -22.15 -19.52 18.28
CA SER A 144 -20.76 -19.89 18.56
C SER A 144 -20.35 -21.16 17.82
N ASP A 145 -19.05 -21.40 17.71
CA ASP A 145 -18.47 -22.71 17.34
C ASP A 145 -18.91 -23.25 15.95
N ILE A 146 -19.34 -22.35 15.04
CA ILE A 146 -19.69 -22.70 13.66
C ILE A 146 -18.43 -23.08 12.90
N THR A 147 -18.40 -24.28 12.32
CA THR A 147 -17.33 -24.73 11.42
C THR A 147 -17.87 -24.88 9.99
N MET A 148 -17.14 -24.42 8.99
CA MET A 148 -17.53 -24.48 7.57
C MET A 148 -16.36 -24.84 6.67
N SER A 149 -16.52 -25.88 5.84
CA SER A 149 -15.51 -26.25 4.85
C SER A 149 -16.05 -26.80 3.54
N GLY A 150 -15.25 -26.70 2.48
CA GLY A 150 -15.53 -27.33 1.17
C GLY A 150 -16.70 -26.73 0.39
N LEU A 151 -17.14 -25.50 0.69
CA LEU A 151 -18.11 -24.76 -0.13
C LEU A 151 -17.42 -23.88 -1.17
N THR A 152 -18.06 -23.71 -2.32
CA THR A 152 -17.83 -22.57 -3.21
C THR A 152 -19.00 -21.59 -3.05
N ILE A 153 -18.75 -20.34 -2.62
CA ILE A 153 -19.79 -19.32 -2.41
C ILE A 153 -19.58 -18.19 -3.42
N VAL A 154 -20.53 -18.02 -4.34
CA VAL A 154 -20.44 -17.06 -5.45
C VAL A 154 -21.43 -15.92 -5.26
N GLY A 155 -20.93 -14.73 -4.94
CA GLY A 155 -21.71 -13.50 -4.89
C GLY A 155 -21.78 -12.83 -6.27
N LEU A 156 -22.99 -12.62 -6.81
CA LEU A 156 -23.16 -12.03 -8.14
C LEU A 156 -23.27 -10.49 -8.15
N ASP A 157 -23.82 -9.87 -7.09
CA ASP A 157 -23.96 -8.41 -7.02
C ASP A 157 -22.62 -7.74 -6.66
N LYS A 158 -21.95 -7.19 -7.68
CA LYS A 158 -20.72 -6.39 -7.58
C LYS A 158 -20.96 -4.88 -7.60
N ALA A 159 -22.21 -4.43 -7.76
CA ALA A 159 -22.53 -3.02 -8.00
C ALA A 159 -22.71 -2.23 -6.69
N VAL A 160 -23.15 -2.90 -5.63
CA VAL A 160 -23.34 -2.28 -4.31
C VAL A 160 -22.11 -2.50 -3.43
N TYR A 161 -21.47 -1.40 -3.02
CA TYR A 161 -20.21 -1.39 -2.24
C TYR A 161 -20.19 -2.31 -1.01
N SER A 162 -21.34 -2.48 -0.34
CA SER A 162 -21.45 -3.17 0.94
C SER A 162 -21.95 -4.62 0.86
N ASN A 163 -22.07 -5.21 -0.33
CA ASN A 163 -22.56 -6.57 -0.50
C ASN A 163 -21.44 -7.61 -0.37
N ALA A 164 -21.73 -8.71 0.31
CA ALA A 164 -20.77 -9.78 0.57
C ALA A 164 -21.11 -11.09 -0.18
N ALA A 165 -20.17 -12.02 -0.30
CA ALA A 165 -20.50 -13.41 -0.63
C ALA A 165 -20.87 -14.17 0.66
N LEU A 166 -20.01 -14.07 1.69
CA LEU A 166 -20.22 -14.59 3.04
C LEU A 166 -20.26 -13.44 4.06
N TYR A 167 -21.31 -13.36 4.86
CA TYR A 167 -21.43 -12.44 5.99
C TYR A 167 -21.35 -13.19 7.32
N ILE A 168 -20.54 -12.72 8.25
CA ILE A 168 -20.35 -13.30 9.59
C ILE A 168 -20.55 -12.18 10.61
N GLY A 169 -21.58 -12.28 11.45
CA GLY A 169 -21.93 -11.23 12.40
C GLY A 169 -22.20 -11.79 13.79
N GLN A 170 -21.50 -11.30 14.81
CA GLN A 170 -21.69 -11.71 16.21
C GLN A 170 -21.49 -13.23 16.43
N VAL A 171 -20.58 -13.87 15.68
CA VAL A 171 -20.27 -15.31 15.85
C VAL A 171 -18.97 -15.47 16.64
N LYS A 172 -18.99 -16.20 17.75
CA LYS A 172 -17.79 -16.52 18.52
C LYS A 172 -17.14 -17.82 18.01
N ASN A 173 -15.81 -17.87 17.94
CA ASN A 173 -15.07 -19.11 17.62
C ASN A 173 -15.52 -19.76 16.29
N VAL A 174 -15.75 -18.94 15.27
CA VAL A 174 -16.09 -19.41 13.92
C VAL A 174 -14.85 -19.96 13.22
N LEU A 175 -14.95 -21.12 12.56
CA LEU A 175 -13.89 -21.70 11.73
C LEU A 175 -14.36 -21.77 10.27
N ILE A 176 -13.75 -20.98 9.39
CA ILE A 176 -13.99 -21.02 7.93
C ILE A 176 -12.73 -21.59 7.29
N ASP A 177 -12.76 -22.86 6.90
CA ASP A 177 -11.59 -23.61 6.42
C ASP A 177 -11.80 -24.18 5.01
N ASN A 178 -10.83 -24.02 4.10
CA ASN A 178 -10.84 -24.71 2.80
C ASN A 178 -12.13 -24.48 1.96
N ASN A 179 -12.56 -23.22 1.83
CA ASN A 179 -13.67 -22.80 0.97
C ASN A 179 -13.17 -21.94 -0.21
N THR A 180 -13.94 -21.88 -1.29
CA THR A 180 -13.76 -20.91 -2.38
C THR A 180 -14.83 -19.82 -2.29
N ILE A 181 -14.43 -18.54 -2.30
CA ILE A 181 -15.33 -17.39 -2.17
C ILE A 181 -15.12 -16.48 -3.38
N GLU A 182 -16.11 -16.37 -4.25
CA GLU A 182 -15.98 -15.67 -5.53
C GLU A 182 -16.95 -14.50 -5.71
N GLY A 183 -16.45 -13.39 -6.23
CA GLY A 183 -17.27 -12.26 -6.65
C GLY A 183 -17.76 -11.37 -5.50
N SER A 184 -18.92 -10.73 -5.71
CA SER A 184 -19.49 -9.62 -4.93
C SER A 184 -18.56 -8.41 -4.73
N SER A 185 -18.92 -7.48 -3.85
CA SER A 185 -18.04 -6.38 -3.44
C SER A 185 -17.04 -6.83 -2.38
N TRP A 186 -17.52 -7.53 -1.34
CA TRP A 186 -16.72 -8.10 -0.25
C TRP A 186 -16.75 -9.63 -0.29
N GLY A 187 -15.63 -10.33 -0.28
CA GLY A 187 -15.64 -11.80 -0.31
C GLY A 187 -16.24 -12.34 0.99
N ILE A 188 -15.50 -12.16 2.08
CA ILE A 188 -15.97 -12.45 3.44
C ILE A 188 -16.05 -11.11 4.20
N TYR A 189 -17.20 -10.80 4.79
CA TYR A 189 -17.36 -9.68 5.73
C TYR A 189 -17.66 -10.22 7.13
N MET A 190 -16.73 -10.04 8.06
CA MET A 190 -16.78 -10.55 9.42
C MET A 190 -16.77 -9.40 10.43
N THR A 191 -17.85 -9.27 11.21
CA THR A 191 -18.04 -8.19 12.17
C THR A 191 -18.38 -8.68 13.58
N SER A 192 -17.78 -8.05 14.59
CA SER A 192 -18.07 -8.31 16.01
C SER A 192 -17.98 -9.79 16.43
N SER A 193 -17.10 -10.56 15.79
CA SER A 193 -17.08 -12.03 15.82
C SER A 193 -15.77 -12.56 16.45
N PRO A 194 -15.64 -12.57 17.78
CA PRO A 194 -14.36 -12.84 18.46
C PRO A 194 -13.88 -14.29 18.30
N ASP A 195 -12.58 -14.50 18.43
CA ASP A 195 -11.92 -15.82 18.47
C ASP A 195 -12.04 -16.64 17.16
N GLY A 196 -12.44 -16.03 16.04
CA GLY A 196 -12.60 -16.75 14.77
C GLY A 196 -11.29 -17.12 14.07
N THR A 197 -11.31 -18.18 13.27
CA THR A 197 -10.22 -18.64 12.41
C THR A 197 -10.70 -18.68 10.96
N ILE A 198 -10.01 -17.98 10.06
CA ILE A 198 -10.23 -18.00 8.61
C ILE A 198 -8.99 -18.66 7.99
N ALA A 199 -9.10 -19.90 7.54
CA ALA A 199 -7.96 -20.74 7.15
C ALA A 199 -8.10 -21.32 5.74
N ASN A 200 -6.99 -21.41 4.99
CA ASN A 200 -6.89 -22.19 3.74
C ASN A 200 -7.94 -21.85 2.64
N ASN A 201 -8.59 -20.66 2.67
CA ASN A 201 -9.64 -20.32 1.71
C ASN A 201 -9.07 -19.67 0.44
N LEU A 202 -9.69 -19.93 -0.72
CA LEU A 202 -9.46 -19.19 -1.96
C LEU A 202 -10.51 -18.09 -2.11
N ILE A 203 -10.13 -16.82 -2.06
CA ILE A 203 -11.03 -15.67 -2.14
C ILE A 203 -10.70 -14.88 -3.42
N GLN A 204 -11.61 -14.82 -4.40
CA GLN A 204 -11.27 -14.27 -5.72
C GLN A 204 -12.31 -13.35 -6.37
N ASN A 205 -11.81 -12.38 -7.14
CA ASN A 205 -12.56 -11.52 -8.07
C ASN A 205 -13.56 -10.55 -7.40
N GLN A 206 -13.27 -10.05 -6.19
CA GLN A 206 -14.06 -9.07 -5.43
C GLN A 206 -13.95 -7.65 -6.01
N ALA A 207 -15.07 -6.92 -6.08
CA ALA A 207 -15.09 -5.55 -6.59
C ALA A 207 -14.52 -4.50 -5.62
N THR A 208 -14.33 -4.82 -4.33
CA THR A 208 -13.56 -3.98 -3.40
C THR A 208 -12.63 -4.76 -2.49
N THR A 209 -13.12 -5.60 -1.56
CA THR A 209 -12.28 -6.21 -0.52
C THR A 209 -12.39 -7.74 -0.51
N GLY A 210 -11.27 -8.46 -0.42
CA GLY A 210 -11.26 -9.93 -0.32
C GLY A 210 -11.87 -10.40 1.00
N PHE A 211 -11.16 -10.14 2.10
CA PHE A 211 -11.64 -10.39 3.46
C PHE A 211 -11.64 -9.11 4.28
N LEU A 212 -12.80 -8.74 4.83
CA LEU A 212 -13.00 -7.59 5.73
C LEU A 212 -13.32 -8.07 7.15
N ASN A 213 -12.38 -7.90 8.08
CA ASN A 213 -12.60 -7.97 9.51
C ASN A 213 -12.88 -6.56 10.06
N PHE A 214 -14.08 -6.37 10.60
CA PHE A 214 -14.52 -5.12 11.23
C PHE A 214 -14.82 -5.35 12.71
N GLY A 215 -13.89 -4.94 13.58
CA GLY A 215 -14.07 -5.07 15.03
C GLY A 215 -14.21 -6.50 15.56
N SER A 216 -13.64 -7.52 14.89
CA SER A 216 -13.60 -8.90 15.39
C SER A 216 -12.21 -9.22 15.98
N PRO A 217 -12.06 -9.28 17.32
CA PRO A 217 -10.75 -9.43 17.98
C PRO A 217 -10.30 -10.88 18.07
N ARG A 218 -8.99 -11.10 18.26
CA ARG A 218 -8.35 -12.43 18.38
C ARG A 218 -8.65 -13.35 17.20
N THR A 219 -8.81 -12.78 16.00
CA THR A 219 -9.03 -13.54 14.77
C THR A 219 -7.69 -14.03 14.22
N LEU A 220 -7.60 -15.34 13.93
CA LEU A 220 -6.51 -15.91 13.14
C LEU A 220 -6.91 -15.94 11.66
N VAL A 221 -6.06 -15.39 10.81
CA VAL A 221 -6.25 -15.34 9.35
C VAL A 221 -5.03 -16.01 8.76
N GLU A 222 -5.13 -17.28 8.37
CA GLU A 222 -3.97 -18.06 7.95
C GLU A 222 -4.11 -18.81 6.63
N ASN A 223 -3.03 -18.93 5.87
CA ASN A 223 -2.92 -19.79 4.69
C ASN A 223 -3.97 -19.50 3.58
N ASN A 224 -4.68 -18.36 3.62
CA ASN A 224 -5.68 -18.02 2.61
C ASN A 224 -4.99 -17.47 1.35
N THR A 225 -5.60 -17.70 0.19
CA THR A 225 -5.17 -17.11 -1.08
C THR A 225 -6.23 -16.13 -1.57
N VAL A 226 -5.90 -14.83 -1.62
CA VAL A 226 -6.77 -13.75 -2.10
C VAL A 226 -6.30 -13.26 -3.48
N ILE A 227 -7.19 -13.24 -4.48
CA ILE A 227 -6.83 -12.92 -5.88
C ILE A 227 -7.78 -11.87 -6.47
N ASN A 228 -7.24 -10.82 -7.09
CA ASN A 228 -8.01 -9.80 -7.82
C ASN A 228 -9.09 -9.06 -6.99
N ALA A 229 -8.88 -8.87 -5.69
CA ALA A 229 -9.71 -7.99 -4.87
C ALA A 229 -9.31 -6.52 -5.09
N VAL A 230 -10.15 -5.73 -5.76
CA VAL A 230 -9.75 -4.45 -6.38
C VAL A 230 -9.09 -3.44 -5.44
N ASN A 231 -9.60 -3.24 -4.22
CA ASN A 231 -9.05 -2.32 -3.23
C ASN A 231 -8.14 -3.04 -2.23
N HIS A 232 -8.69 -3.88 -1.36
CA HIS A 232 -7.95 -4.47 -0.24
C HIS A 232 -7.99 -6.00 -0.34
N GLY A 233 -6.85 -6.68 -0.19
CA GLY A 233 -6.83 -8.14 -0.14
C GLY A 233 -7.42 -8.64 1.18
N ILE A 234 -6.70 -8.38 2.26
CA ILE A 234 -7.12 -8.60 3.65
C ILE A 234 -7.20 -7.25 4.35
N ASP A 235 -8.26 -7.03 5.12
CA ASP A 235 -8.63 -5.72 5.65
C ASP A 235 -9.08 -5.87 7.10
N VAL A 236 -8.37 -5.23 8.04
CA VAL A 236 -8.59 -5.34 9.49
C VAL A 236 -8.75 -3.94 10.07
N ARG A 237 -9.99 -3.54 10.35
CA ARG A 237 -10.31 -2.15 10.68
C ARG A 237 -11.29 -1.92 11.82
N HIS A 238 -11.15 -0.75 12.42
CA HIS A 238 -12.02 -0.12 13.45
C HIS A 238 -12.25 -0.91 14.74
N GLY A 239 -11.86 -0.31 15.88
CA GLY A 239 -12.33 -0.73 17.20
C GLY A 239 -11.83 -2.12 17.64
N THR A 240 -10.74 -2.59 17.05
CA THR A 240 -10.20 -3.92 17.28
C THR A 240 -9.72 -4.07 18.72
N GLY A 241 -10.34 -4.99 19.47
CA GLY A 241 -9.64 -5.60 20.61
C GLY A 241 -8.37 -6.32 20.11
N PRO A 242 -7.29 -6.37 20.90
CA PRO A 242 -5.99 -6.78 20.40
C PRO A 242 -5.93 -8.25 19.93
N ASN A 243 -4.85 -8.53 19.22
CA ASN A 243 -4.35 -9.83 18.76
C ASN A 243 -5.04 -10.44 17.51
N VAL A 244 -5.40 -9.63 16.51
CA VAL A 244 -5.63 -10.20 15.16
C VAL A 244 -4.29 -10.60 14.55
N GLN A 245 -4.22 -11.82 14.02
CA GLN A 245 -3.02 -12.41 13.43
C GLN A 245 -3.26 -12.72 11.96
N VAL A 246 -2.49 -12.11 11.06
CA VAL A 246 -2.55 -12.34 9.61
C VAL A 246 -1.27 -13.05 9.20
N ILE A 247 -1.31 -14.38 9.06
CA ILE A 247 -0.12 -15.24 8.97
C ILE A 247 -0.12 -16.07 7.67
N ASN A 248 0.99 -16.09 6.93
CA ASN A 248 1.20 -16.99 5.77
C ASN A 248 0.09 -16.94 4.68
N ASN A 249 -0.61 -15.81 4.53
CA ASN A 249 -1.60 -15.63 3.46
C ASN A 249 -0.90 -15.21 2.16
N THR A 250 -1.47 -15.59 1.03
CA THR A 250 -1.06 -15.12 -0.30
C THR A 250 -2.07 -14.11 -0.83
N VAL A 251 -1.65 -12.89 -1.17
CA VAL A 251 -2.52 -11.87 -1.79
C VAL A 251 -1.96 -11.49 -3.15
N ILE A 252 -2.79 -11.50 -4.20
CA ILE A 252 -2.37 -11.26 -5.59
C ILE A 252 -3.28 -10.21 -6.25
N GLY A 253 -2.69 -9.11 -6.72
CA GLY A 253 -3.36 -8.17 -7.64
C GLY A 253 -4.37 -7.19 -7.00
N SER A 254 -4.28 -6.95 -5.69
CA SER A 254 -5.06 -5.90 -5.00
C SER A 254 -4.43 -4.50 -5.15
N LYS A 255 -5.13 -3.43 -4.77
CA LYS A 255 -4.50 -2.10 -4.63
C LYS A 255 -3.61 -2.03 -3.38
N GLU A 256 -4.10 -2.55 -2.26
CA GLU A 256 -3.37 -2.68 -1.00
C GLU A 256 -3.50 -4.14 -0.54
N GLY A 257 -2.40 -4.82 -0.23
CA GLY A 257 -2.40 -6.26 0.04
C GLY A 257 -3.07 -6.60 1.38
N ILE A 258 -2.48 -6.14 2.48
CA ILE A 258 -3.04 -6.16 3.82
C ILE A 258 -3.28 -4.71 4.25
N TYR A 259 -4.48 -4.37 4.68
CA TYR A 259 -4.86 -3.03 5.09
C TYR A 259 -5.30 -3.03 6.56
N LEU A 260 -4.48 -2.45 7.43
CA LEU A 260 -4.72 -2.30 8.86
C LEU A 260 -5.13 -0.85 9.13
N MET A 261 -6.32 -0.61 9.68
CA MET A 261 -6.88 0.75 9.80
C MET A 261 -7.57 1.03 11.13
N HIS A 262 -7.15 2.09 11.82
CA HIS A 262 -7.77 2.58 13.08
C HIS A 262 -7.93 1.44 14.11
N SER A 263 -6.85 0.69 14.30
CA SER A 263 -6.81 -0.63 14.93
C SER A 263 -5.53 -0.83 15.75
N LYS A 264 -5.54 -1.71 16.76
CA LYS A 264 -4.46 -1.85 17.76
C LYS A 264 -4.10 -3.30 18.07
N GLY A 265 -2.81 -3.59 18.20
CA GLY A 265 -2.29 -4.87 18.70
C GLY A 265 -2.37 -5.99 17.66
N HIS A 266 -1.72 -5.85 16.51
CA HIS A 266 -1.87 -6.79 15.38
C HIS A 266 -0.53 -7.36 14.90
N THR A 267 -0.57 -8.55 14.31
CA THR A 267 0.59 -9.13 13.65
C THR A 267 0.28 -9.44 12.19
N ALA A 268 1.19 -9.05 11.29
CA ALA A 268 1.14 -9.40 9.87
C ALA A 268 2.45 -10.08 9.50
N THR A 269 2.44 -11.42 9.39
CA THR A 269 3.67 -12.22 9.40
C THR A 269 3.68 -13.30 8.31
N LEU A 270 4.85 -13.59 7.74
CA LEU A 270 5.05 -14.66 6.73
C LEU A 270 4.17 -14.55 5.45
N ASN A 271 3.42 -13.45 5.24
CA ASN A 271 2.50 -13.34 4.11
C ASN A 271 3.24 -13.11 2.79
N THR A 272 2.72 -13.65 1.69
CA THR A 272 3.21 -13.43 0.33
C THR A 272 2.29 -12.47 -0.42
N LEU A 273 2.78 -11.28 -0.73
CA LEU A 273 1.99 -10.15 -1.23
C LEU A 273 2.52 -9.78 -2.62
N ILE A 274 1.72 -10.00 -3.66
CA ILE A 274 2.15 -9.98 -5.06
C ILE A 274 1.35 -8.95 -5.87
N ASN A 275 2.05 -8.09 -6.60
CA ASN A 275 1.49 -7.16 -7.57
C ASN A 275 0.46 -6.19 -6.93
N CYS A 276 0.70 -5.73 -5.70
CA CYS A 276 -0.20 -4.80 -5.02
C CYS A 276 0.03 -3.37 -5.55
N THR A 277 -1.00 -2.73 -6.13
CA THR A 277 -0.76 -1.54 -6.98
C THR A 277 -0.32 -0.27 -6.26
N ILE A 278 -0.51 -0.19 -4.93
CA ILE A 278 0.06 0.84 -4.05
C ILE A 278 1.01 0.22 -3.04
N SER A 279 0.50 -0.56 -2.08
CA SER A 279 1.28 -1.10 -0.96
C SER A 279 1.04 -2.59 -0.76
N SER A 280 2.04 -3.31 -0.27
CA SER A 280 1.85 -4.69 0.20
C SER A 280 1.12 -4.69 1.54
N ILE A 281 1.55 -3.86 2.49
CA ILE A 281 0.91 -3.69 3.80
C ILE A 281 0.70 -2.18 4.05
N SER A 282 -0.47 -1.79 4.54
CA SER A 282 -0.77 -0.44 5.01
C SER A 282 -1.16 -0.47 6.49
N CYS A 283 -0.64 0.49 7.28
CA CYS A 283 -1.03 0.78 8.65
C CYS A 283 -1.52 2.23 8.72
N TYR A 284 -2.83 2.45 8.67
CA TYR A 284 -3.44 3.78 8.63
C TYR A 284 -4.12 4.08 9.96
N GLY A 285 -3.57 4.98 10.78
CA GLY A 285 -4.12 5.24 12.11
C GLY A 285 -4.06 4.04 13.06
N SER A 286 -3.20 3.05 12.78
CA SER A 286 -3.08 1.81 13.56
C SER A 286 -1.94 1.88 14.58
N SER A 287 -2.00 1.08 15.64
CA SER A 287 -0.96 1.04 16.68
C SER A 287 -0.62 -0.36 17.19
N ASP A 288 0.54 -0.51 17.83
CA ASP A 288 1.06 -1.81 18.32
C ASP A 288 0.99 -2.90 17.24
N VAL A 289 1.63 -2.68 16.09
CA VAL A 289 1.60 -3.64 14.97
C VAL A 289 3.00 -4.18 14.71
N SER A 290 3.17 -5.51 14.72
CA SER A 290 4.43 -6.17 14.33
C SER A 290 4.33 -6.78 12.93
N ILE A 291 5.30 -6.46 12.07
CA ILE A 291 5.36 -6.84 10.65
C ILE A 291 6.71 -7.52 10.37
N TYR A 292 6.73 -8.85 10.21
CA TYR A 292 7.96 -9.61 9.97
C TYR A 292 7.78 -10.84 9.08
N GLY A 293 8.85 -11.27 8.40
CA GLY A 293 8.89 -12.46 7.56
C GLY A 293 8.06 -12.39 6.27
N ASN A 294 7.39 -11.27 5.96
CA ASN A 294 6.55 -11.16 4.78
C ASN A 294 7.39 -11.06 3.50
N THR A 295 6.89 -11.63 2.42
CA THR A 295 7.49 -11.58 1.08
C THR A 295 6.66 -10.69 0.16
N MET A 296 7.20 -9.54 -0.19
CA MET A 296 6.51 -8.46 -0.91
C MET A 296 7.06 -8.35 -2.33
N LYS A 297 6.30 -8.78 -3.35
CA LYS A 297 6.74 -8.90 -4.74
C LYS A 297 5.94 -7.98 -5.66
N LYS A 298 6.59 -7.21 -6.52
CA LYS A 298 5.93 -6.37 -7.54
C LYS A 298 4.91 -5.34 -7.03
N SER A 299 4.91 -5.05 -5.74
CA SER A 299 4.21 -3.88 -5.19
C SER A 299 5.10 -2.64 -5.31
N ARG A 300 4.52 -1.44 -5.26
CA ARG A 300 5.30 -0.19 -5.27
C ARG A 300 5.84 0.16 -3.89
N ILE A 301 5.02 0.02 -2.86
CA ILE A 301 5.37 0.21 -1.46
C ILE A 301 5.34 -1.17 -0.78
N GLY A 302 6.31 -1.45 0.08
CA GLY A 302 6.30 -2.57 1.00
C GLY A 302 5.30 -2.31 2.12
N VAL A 303 5.70 -1.48 3.08
CA VAL A 303 4.87 -1.02 4.20
C VAL A 303 4.54 0.47 4.06
N LEU A 304 3.26 0.84 4.13
CA LEU A 304 2.79 2.22 4.12
C LEU A 304 2.23 2.61 5.50
N LEU A 305 2.86 3.58 6.17
CA LEU A 305 2.44 4.12 7.46
C LEU A 305 1.62 5.41 7.23
N GLY A 306 0.30 5.30 7.27
CA GLY A 306 -0.64 6.42 7.12
C GLY A 306 -0.96 7.07 8.46
N GLY A 307 -1.04 8.40 8.48
CA GLY A 307 -1.08 9.26 9.67
C GLY A 307 -1.99 8.79 10.83
N GLY A 308 -1.58 9.13 12.04
CA GLY A 308 -2.15 8.61 13.29
C GLY A 308 -1.61 7.23 13.70
N TYR A 309 -0.56 6.72 13.04
CA TYR A 309 0.08 5.47 13.43
C TYR A 309 1.02 5.65 14.63
N SER A 310 1.17 4.63 15.47
CA SER A 310 2.13 4.64 16.60
C SER A 310 2.58 3.23 17.00
N ASN A 311 3.81 3.08 17.49
CA ASN A 311 4.36 1.77 17.89
C ASN A 311 4.19 0.67 16.81
N ILE A 312 4.69 0.94 15.59
CA ILE A 312 4.73 -0.03 14.49
C ILE A 312 6.13 -0.61 14.41
N GLU A 313 6.25 -1.91 14.65
CA GLU A 313 7.48 -2.68 14.55
C GLU A 313 7.57 -3.31 13.15
N ILE A 314 8.58 -2.92 12.37
CA ILE A 314 8.87 -3.52 11.06
C ILE A 314 10.19 -4.27 11.18
N GLY A 315 10.09 -5.59 11.31
CA GLY A 315 11.23 -6.50 11.36
C GLY A 315 11.78 -6.85 9.97
N GLU A 316 12.53 -7.95 9.89
CA GLU A 316 13.03 -8.46 8.62
C GLU A 316 11.88 -8.85 7.68
N ASN A 317 11.86 -8.31 6.46
CA ASN A 317 10.88 -8.63 5.42
C ASN A 317 11.59 -8.70 4.05
N THR A 318 11.10 -9.55 3.15
CA THR A 318 11.70 -9.75 1.82
C THR A 318 11.03 -8.82 0.80
N PHE A 319 11.72 -7.76 0.40
CA PHE A 319 11.23 -6.77 -0.57
C PHE A 319 11.74 -7.05 -1.99
N GLN A 320 10.93 -7.71 -2.81
CA GLN A 320 11.11 -7.89 -4.27
C GLN A 320 10.16 -6.95 -5.04
N LEU A 321 10.10 -5.69 -4.60
CA LEU A 321 9.24 -4.65 -5.16
C LEU A 321 9.64 -4.33 -6.62
N ASP A 322 8.69 -3.88 -7.44
CA ASP A 322 8.88 -3.67 -8.88
C ASP A 322 8.28 -2.32 -9.31
N ASN A 323 8.83 -1.74 -10.38
CA ASN A 323 8.35 -0.47 -10.93
C ASN A 323 7.09 -0.70 -11.75
N LEU A 324 5.94 -0.63 -11.09
CA LEU A 324 4.64 -0.53 -11.76
C LEU A 324 4.63 0.72 -12.68
N PRO A 325 3.99 0.67 -13.87
CA PRO A 325 4.19 1.63 -14.97
C PRO A 325 3.58 3.03 -14.78
N PHE A 326 3.49 3.52 -13.54
CA PHE A 326 3.07 4.87 -13.16
C PHE A 326 4.00 5.42 -12.06
N PRO A 327 4.21 6.74 -11.97
CA PRO A 327 5.01 7.35 -10.90
C PRO A 327 4.44 7.10 -9.48
N PRO A 328 5.27 7.16 -8.42
CA PRO A 328 6.73 7.34 -8.44
C PRO A 328 7.48 6.11 -8.99
N THR A 329 8.68 6.34 -9.53
CA THR A 329 9.54 5.35 -10.21
C THR A 329 10.62 4.75 -9.31
N PHE A 330 10.41 4.82 -8.00
CA PHE A 330 11.19 4.11 -7.00
C PHE A 330 10.24 3.40 -6.04
N VAL A 331 10.69 2.24 -5.59
CA VAL A 331 9.97 1.39 -4.66
C VAL A 331 10.36 1.76 -3.23
N TYR A 332 9.39 1.81 -2.33
CA TYR A 332 9.62 2.13 -0.92
C TYR A 332 9.50 0.86 -0.09
N TYR A 333 10.54 0.44 0.63
CA TYR A 333 10.40 -0.66 1.59
C TYR A 333 9.46 -0.26 2.73
N VAL A 334 9.63 0.95 3.25
CA VAL A 334 8.70 1.63 4.15
C VAL A 334 8.47 3.05 3.63
N ALA A 335 7.22 3.52 3.65
CA ALA A 335 6.85 4.89 3.33
C ALA A 335 5.91 5.45 4.40
N THR A 336 6.03 6.74 4.72
CA THR A 336 5.09 7.45 5.60
C THR A 336 4.21 8.39 4.79
N ALA A 337 2.89 8.35 5.00
CA ALA A 337 1.95 9.33 4.46
C ALA A 337 1.38 10.18 5.61
N GLN A 338 1.78 11.47 5.66
CA GLN A 338 1.24 12.43 6.62
C GLN A 338 -0.27 12.66 6.37
N SER A 339 -1.03 12.82 7.46
CA SER A 339 -2.49 12.96 7.45
C SER A 339 -2.99 14.36 7.05
N ASP A 340 -2.11 15.27 6.65
CA ASP A 340 -2.39 16.69 6.39
C ASP A 340 -3.44 16.95 5.28
N TYR A 341 -3.90 15.90 4.58
CA TYR A 341 -5.00 15.92 3.62
C TYR A 341 -6.40 15.61 4.18
N GLN A 342 -6.56 15.43 5.50
CA GLN A 342 -7.86 15.46 6.20
C GLN A 342 -7.68 15.59 7.73
N SER A 343 -8.19 16.67 8.33
CA SER A 343 -8.15 16.91 9.78
C SER A 343 -9.04 15.91 10.57
N ALA A 344 -8.85 15.68 11.88
CA ALA A 344 -8.19 16.51 12.88
C ALA A 344 -7.54 15.71 14.05
N THR A 345 -6.82 16.46 14.90
CA THR A 345 -6.17 16.08 16.18
C THR A 345 -4.85 15.30 16.08
N ASN A 346 -3.84 15.82 16.78
CA ASN A 346 -2.45 15.37 16.76
C ASN A 346 -2.24 14.14 17.66
N ASP A 347 -1.25 13.31 17.32
CA ASP A 347 -0.22 12.89 18.28
C ASP A 347 1.08 12.53 17.54
N ILE A 348 2.23 12.81 18.16
CA ILE A 348 3.56 12.77 17.53
C ILE A 348 4.29 11.48 17.91
N GLY A 349 4.52 10.60 16.93
CA GLY A 349 5.42 9.45 17.06
C GLY A 349 6.85 9.79 16.64
N VAL A 350 7.82 9.64 17.54
CA VAL A 350 9.25 9.77 17.22
C VAL A 350 9.76 8.45 16.63
N TYR A 351 10.48 8.51 15.51
CA TYR A 351 11.33 7.41 15.04
C TYR A 351 12.79 7.83 15.06
N THR A 352 13.65 6.97 15.61
CA THR A 352 15.10 7.10 15.59
C THR A 352 15.68 6.02 14.69
N ASP A 353 16.34 6.42 13.61
CA ASP A 353 17.13 5.54 12.75
C ASP A 353 18.59 5.49 13.25
N PRO A 354 19.11 4.33 13.69
CA PRO A 354 20.51 4.15 14.03
C PRO A 354 21.32 3.74 12.79
N GLY A 355 21.35 4.57 11.74
CA GLY A 355 22.04 4.26 10.49
C GLY A 355 22.47 5.49 9.68
N GLU A 356 23.76 5.85 9.76
CA GLU A 356 24.36 6.69 8.72
C GLU A 356 24.42 5.90 7.40
N TYR A 357 23.55 6.25 6.44
CA TYR A 357 23.70 5.82 5.05
C TYR A 357 24.04 6.99 4.14
N SER A 358 25.28 7.00 3.65
CA SER A 358 25.69 7.83 2.53
C SER A 358 24.94 7.41 1.27
N ASN A 359 24.09 8.28 0.74
CA ASN A 359 23.38 8.06 -0.53
C ASN A 359 24.32 8.15 -1.74
N GLU A 360 25.17 7.15 -1.94
CA GLU A 360 25.63 6.83 -3.30
C GLU A 360 24.45 6.20 -4.06
N THR A 361 23.62 7.06 -4.65
CA THR A 361 22.63 6.61 -5.62
C THR A 361 23.37 6.08 -6.85
N ASN A 362 23.09 4.83 -7.24
CA ASN A 362 23.52 4.29 -8.54
C ASN A 362 22.70 4.95 -9.66
N ILE A 363 22.96 6.24 -9.92
CA ILE A 363 22.41 6.99 -11.03
C ILE A 363 22.93 6.33 -12.32
N PRO A 364 22.06 5.88 -13.24
CA PRO A 364 22.50 5.35 -14.52
C PRO A 364 23.34 6.41 -15.25
N THR A 365 24.60 6.09 -15.54
CA THR A 365 25.44 6.94 -16.39
C THR A 365 24.70 7.20 -17.70
N PRO A 366 24.58 8.47 -18.17
CA PRO A 366 23.84 8.77 -19.39
C PRO A 366 24.38 7.93 -20.55
N LYS A 367 23.49 7.13 -21.16
CA LYS A 367 23.78 6.47 -22.42
C LYS A 367 23.64 7.50 -23.54
N ASP A 368 24.62 7.54 -24.45
CA ASP A 368 24.46 8.23 -25.72
C ASP A 368 23.24 7.67 -26.46
N ILE A 369 22.34 8.55 -26.92
CA ILE A 369 21.24 8.14 -27.81
C ILE A 369 21.82 7.88 -29.20
N SER A 370 22.10 6.62 -29.49
CA SER A 370 22.25 6.16 -30.88
C SER A 370 20.86 6.04 -31.51
N VAL A 371 20.51 6.93 -32.43
CA VAL A 371 19.29 6.83 -33.22
C VAL A 371 19.50 5.79 -34.34
N ASP A 372 18.83 4.64 -34.23
CA ASP A 372 18.80 3.63 -35.28
C ASP A 372 17.64 3.90 -36.25
N TYR A 373 17.94 4.64 -37.32
CA TYR A 373 16.98 5.03 -38.35
C TYR A 373 16.32 3.85 -39.09
N ASP A 374 16.88 2.64 -39.02
CA ASP A 374 16.35 1.45 -39.71
C ASP A 374 15.30 0.70 -38.87
N THR A 375 15.31 0.91 -37.55
CA THR A 375 14.29 0.34 -36.64
C THR A 375 12.96 1.10 -36.63
N ILE A 376 12.95 2.37 -37.05
CA ILE A 376 11.82 3.30 -36.91
C ILE A 376 10.89 3.24 -38.14
N LEU A 377 11.47 3.04 -39.33
CA LEU A 377 10.75 2.82 -40.57
C LEU A 377 11.56 1.86 -41.46
N ALA A 378 10.90 0.79 -41.92
CA ALA A 378 11.51 -0.24 -42.76
C ALA A 378 12.11 0.38 -44.05
N PRO A 379 13.39 0.11 -44.39
CA PRO A 379 14.11 0.78 -45.48
C PRO A 379 13.72 0.27 -46.90
N THR A 380 12.50 -0.25 -47.06
CA THR A 380 12.04 -0.90 -48.30
C THR A 380 11.21 0.00 -49.21
N GLY A 381 10.92 1.24 -48.81
CA GLY A 381 10.19 2.21 -49.62
C GLY A 381 11.03 2.86 -50.72
N THR A 382 10.35 3.55 -51.63
CA THR A 382 10.96 4.30 -52.73
C THR A 382 11.52 5.63 -52.22
N THR A 383 12.70 6.03 -52.72
CA THR A 383 13.25 7.37 -52.48
C THR A 383 12.81 8.33 -53.58
N TYR A 384 12.21 9.45 -53.18
CA TYR A 384 11.80 10.55 -54.04
C TYR A 384 12.70 11.75 -53.78
N GLU A 385 13.48 12.14 -54.79
CA GLU A 385 14.38 13.30 -54.71
C GLU A 385 13.60 14.59 -55.04
N VAL A 386 13.72 15.62 -54.21
CA VAL A 386 13.16 16.95 -54.45
C VAL A 386 14.19 17.79 -55.21
N PRO A 387 13.93 18.22 -56.46
CA PRO A 387 14.88 19.02 -57.22
C PRO A 387 15.02 20.42 -56.61
N GLU A 388 16.21 21.02 -56.72
CA GLU A 388 16.47 22.41 -56.31
C GLU A 388 15.48 23.38 -56.98
N GLY A 389 14.90 24.30 -56.21
CA GLY A 389 13.92 25.27 -56.68
C GLY A 389 12.49 24.74 -56.88
N ALA A 390 12.18 23.52 -56.44
CA ALA A 390 10.81 23.01 -56.42
C ALA A 390 9.90 23.89 -55.54
N SER A 391 8.72 24.23 -56.06
CA SER A 391 7.71 24.98 -55.31
C SER A 391 7.00 24.12 -54.26
N SER A 392 6.38 24.77 -53.26
CA SER A 392 5.59 24.09 -52.22
C SER A 392 4.52 23.15 -52.80
N THR A 393 3.89 23.50 -53.92
CA THR A 393 2.88 22.67 -54.60
C THR A 393 3.50 21.43 -55.25
N GLU A 394 4.70 21.55 -55.83
CA GLU A 394 5.42 20.41 -56.43
C GLU A 394 5.90 19.44 -55.34
N ILE A 395 6.44 19.96 -54.24
CA ILE A 395 6.84 19.15 -53.07
C ILE A 395 5.62 18.43 -52.46
N GLN A 396 4.48 19.14 -52.30
CA GLN A 396 3.25 18.51 -51.83
C GLN A 396 2.73 17.45 -52.81
N THR A 397 2.86 17.65 -54.13
CA THR A 397 2.48 16.65 -55.13
C THR A 397 3.33 15.38 -55.02
N ILE A 398 4.62 15.50 -54.70
CA ILE A 398 5.48 14.35 -54.41
C ILE A 398 4.99 13.64 -53.14
N LEU A 399 4.82 14.37 -52.03
CA LEU A 399 4.32 13.83 -50.75
C LEU A 399 2.97 13.12 -50.91
N ASP A 400 2.02 13.71 -51.64
CA ASP A 400 0.70 13.15 -51.92
C ASP A 400 0.79 11.85 -52.75
N SER A 401 1.87 11.61 -53.50
CA SER A 401 2.10 10.40 -54.29
C SER A 401 2.79 9.23 -53.55
N MET A 402 3.50 9.51 -52.46
CA MET A 402 4.28 8.52 -51.68
C MET A 402 3.40 7.49 -50.95
N ALA A 403 4.00 6.38 -50.51
CA ALA A 403 3.43 5.37 -49.63
C ALA A 403 4.16 5.32 -48.27
N ASP A 404 3.57 4.61 -47.31
CA ASP A 404 4.23 4.33 -46.02
C ASP A 404 5.53 3.54 -46.21
N GLY A 405 6.60 3.98 -45.55
CA GLY A 405 7.97 3.46 -45.69
C GLY A 405 8.82 4.20 -46.73
N ASP A 406 8.24 5.04 -47.58
CA ASP A 406 8.99 5.82 -48.57
C ASP A 406 9.85 6.92 -47.93
N THR A 407 10.83 7.41 -48.70
CA THR A 407 11.75 8.47 -48.28
C THR A 407 11.63 9.68 -49.21
N LEU A 408 11.27 10.85 -48.67
CA LEU A 408 11.43 12.13 -49.34
C LEU A 408 12.84 12.64 -49.03
N LYS A 409 13.60 13.01 -50.06
CA LYS A 409 14.99 13.43 -49.92
C LYS A 409 15.20 14.76 -50.62
N PHE A 410 15.59 15.79 -49.87
CA PHE A 410 15.87 17.11 -50.43
C PHE A 410 17.29 17.17 -51.04
N ALA A 411 17.47 18.06 -52.02
CA ALA A 411 18.78 18.30 -52.60
C ALA A 411 19.73 18.92 -51.56
N GLU A 412 20.97 18.43 -51.52
CA GLU A 412 21.97 18.77 -50.51
C GLU A 412 22.24 20.29 -50.44
N ASN A 413 22.02 20.90 -49.27
CA ASN A 413 22.14 22.34 -49.00
C ASN A 413 21.31 23.26 -49.93
N ALA A 414 20.29 22.75 -50.63
CA ALA A 414 19.45 23.55 -51.52
C ALA A 414 18.49 24.47 -50.75
N VAL A 415 18.13 25.61 -51.35
CA VAL A 415 17.19 26.58 -50.75
C VAL A 415 15.84 26.51 -51.46
N TYR A 416 14.78 26.47 -50.67
CA TYR A 416 13.39 26.38 -51.10
C TYR A 416 12.60 27.53 -50.49
N GLU A 417 12.14 28.46 -51.32
CA GLU A 417 11.39 29.65 -50.91
C GLU A 417 9.87 29.39 -50.91
N ASP A 418 9.12 30.14 -50.10
CA ASP A 418 7.66 30.10 -50.06
C ASP A 418 7.08 28.70 -49.78
N ILE A 419 7.58 28.02 -48.74
CA ILE A 419 7.23 26.64 -48.39
C ILE A 419 6.16 26.54 -47.27
N CYS A 420 5.19 25.66 -47.50
CA CYS A 420 4.20 25.20 -46.53
C CYS A 420 3.65 23.82 -46.97
N ILE A 421 4.10 22.75 -46.31
CA ILE A 421 3.87 21.35 -46.73
C ILE A 421 3.45 20.47 -45.55
N TYR A 422 2.70 19.39 -45.82
CA TYR A 422 2.27 18.42 -44.81
C TYR A 422 2.53 16.98 -45.23
N THR A 423 2.80 16.12 -44.25
CA THR A 423 2.74 14.66 -44.39
C THR A 423 1.75 14.05 -43.39
N ASP A 424 0.89 13.17 -43.90
CA ASP A 424 0.04 12.27 -43.13
C ASP A 424 0.42 10.79 -43.29
N LYS A 425 1.61 10.55 -43.83
CA LYS A 425 2.13 9.22 -44.17
C LYS A 425 3.33 8.86 -43.31
N ASN A 426 3.60 7.56 -43.20
CA ASN A 426 4.68 7.04 -42.36
C ASN A 426 6.00 7.02 -43.13
N ILE A 427 6.60 8.19 -43.36
CA ILE A 427 7.74 8.40 -44.28
C ILE A 427 8.99 8.94 -43.57
N LYS A 428 10.14 8.79 -44.23
CA LYS A 428 11.38 9.48 -43.86
C LYS A 428 11.50 10.78 -44.69
N ILE A 429 11.71 11.93 -44.06
CA ILE A 429 12.03 13.21 -44.69
C ILE A 429 13.49 13.53 -44.36
N LEU A 430 14.37 13.40 -45.35
CA LEU A 430 15.80 13.65 -45.24
C LEU A 430 16.14 15.01 -45.88
N GLY A 431 16.50 15.99 -45.05
CA GLY A 431 16.78 17.35 -45.47
C GLY A 431 18.14 17.55 -46.14
N ASN A 432 19.18 16.80 -45.76
CA ASN A 432 20.55 16.96 -46.26
C ASN A 432 21.07 18.42 -46.19
N GLY A 433 20.73 19.17 -45.14
CA GLY A 433 21.06 20.59 -44.98
C GLY A 433 20.22 21.55 -45.81
N ALA A 434 19.17 21.08 -46.49
CA ALA A 434 18.27 21.94 -47.25
C ALA A 434 17.58 22.98 -46.36
N THR A 435 17.49 24.21 -46.87
CA THR A 435 16.81 25.34 -46.20
C THR A 435 15.41 25.51 -46.76
N LEU A 436 14.40 25.31 -45.92
CA LEU A 436 12.98 25.50 -46.21
C LEU A 436 12.55 26.84 -45.61
N ILE A 437 12.34 27.81 -46.48
CA ILE A 437 11.94 29.16 -46.13
C ILE A 437 10.43 29.28 -46.27
N GLY A 438 9.76 29.58 -45.15
CA GLY A 438 8.32 29.81 -45.11
C GLY A 438 7.89 31.07 -45.87
N TYR A 439 6.63 31.11 -46.26
CA TYR A 439 6.02 32.29 -46.88
C TYR A 439 6.21 33.56 -46.03
N ASP A 440 6.57 34.65 -46.70
CA ASP A 440 6.65 36.04 -46.16
C ASP A 440 5.31 36.59 -45.60
N SER A 441 4.27 35.76 -45.46
CA SER A 441 2.97 36.03 -44.82
C SER A 441 2.22 34.72 -44.56
N LEU A 442 2.84 33.74 -43.88
CA LEU A 442 2.22 32.43 -43.64
C LEU A 442 0.88 32.53 -42.91
N ASN A 443 -0.21 32.20 -43.61
CA ASN A 443 -1.59 32.33 -43.13
C ASN A 443 -2.50 31.29 -43.82
N ALA A 444 -3.79 31.24 -43.45
CA ALA A 444 -4.77 30.29 -43.96
C ALA A 444 -4.86 30.15 -45.50
N THR A 445 -4.54 31.19 -46.30
CA THR A 445 -4.54 31.08 -47.77
C THR A 445 -3.39 30.24 -48.34
N ASN A 446 -2.29 30.13 -47.61
CA ASN A 446 -1.04 29.49 -48.06
C ASN A 446 -0.81 28.12 -47.40
N VAL A 447 -1.57 27.81 -46.35
CA VAL A 447 -1.64 26.47 -45.74
C VAL A 447 -2.34 25.49 -46.69
N PRO A 448 -1.83 24.26 -46.91
CA PRO A 448 -2.49 23.23 -47.70
C PRO A 448 -3.95 23.01 -47.28
N GLU A 449 -4.85 22.84 -48.26
CA GLU A 449 -6.29 22.81 -48.00
C GLU A 449 -6.71 21.72 -46.99
N LYS A 450 -6.11 20.54 -47.09
CA LYS A 450 -6.37 19.42 -46.18
C LYS A 450 -5.98 19.72 -44.72
N VAL A 451 -4.98 20.57 -44.48
CA VAL A 451 -4.52 20.93 -43.12
C VAL A 451 -5.56 21.83 -42.43
N ARG A 452 -6.13 22.80 -43.16
CA ARG A 452 -7.06 23.81 -42.63
C ARG A 452 -8.55 23.41 -42.66
N ASN A 453 -8.96 22.53 -43.57
CA ASN A 453 -10.37 22.09 -43.69
C ASN A 453 -10.81 21.25 -42.48
N GLN A 454 -12.12 21.21 -42.19
CA GLN A 454 -12.64 20.46 -41.04
C GLN A 454 -12.54 18.94 -41.27
N SER A 455 -12.54 18.17 -40.17
CA SER A 455 -12.52 16.69 -40.24
C SER A 455 -13.75 16.09 -40.94
N ALA A 456 -14.88 16.80 -40.95
CA ALA A 456 -16.05 16.42 -41.74
C ALA A 456 -15.80 16.48 -43.27
N ASP A 457 -14.87 17.33 -43.70
CA ASP A 457 -14.46 17.52 -45.09
C ASP A 457 -13.19 16.73 -45.45
N GLY A 458 -12.74 15.82 -44.55
CA GLY A 458 -11.52 15.04 -44.72
C GLY A 458 -10.21 15.78 -44.39
N GLY A 459 -10.29 16.93 -43.70
CA GLY A 459 -9.13 17.71 -43.26
C GLY A 459 -8.77 17.56 -41.78
N TYR A 460 -7.72 18.26 -41.34
CA TYR A 460 -7.18 18.17 -39.98
C TYR A 460 -7.64 19.29 -39.03
N ALA A 461 -8.35 20.31 -39.53
CA ALA A 461 -8.82 21.47 -38.76
C ALA A 461 -7.72 22.22 -37.98
N VAL A 462 -6.47 22.19 -38.46
CA VAL A 462 -5.32 22.78 -37.75
C VAL A 462 -5.39 24.31 -37.83
N VAL A 463 -5.34 24.94 -36.66
CA VAL A 463 -5.41 26.40 -36.49
C VAL A 463 -4.04 27.08 -36.42
N TYR A 464 -2.96 26.31 -36.51
CA TYR A 464 -1.56 26.76 -36.46
C TYR A 464 -0.91 26.79 -37.85
N TYR A 465 0.10 27.64 -38.00
CA TYR A 465 0.76 27.97 -39.27
C TYR A 465 2.22 27.52 -39.25
N ALA A 466 2.55 26.44 -39.95
CA ALA A 466 3.90 25.85 -39.96
C ALA A 466 4.47 25.72 -41.38
N VAL A 467 5.80 25.67 -41.49
CA VAL A 467 6.48 25.37 -42.77
C VAL A 467 6.33 23.88 -43.09
N LEU A 468 6.43 23.02 -42.07
CA LEU A 468 6.26 21.58 -42.17
C LEU A 468 5.27 21.06 -41.11
N TYR A 469 4.27 20.30 -41.57
CA TYR A 469 3.30 19.62 -40.71
C TYR A 469 3.47 18.09 -40.74
N SER A 470 3.38 17.45 -39.57
CA SER A 470 3.32 15.99 -39.40
C SER A 470 2.01 15.62 -38.69
N LEU A 471 1.04 15.04 -39.41
CA LEU A 471 -0.35 14.91 -38.95
C LEU A 471 -0.83 13.46 -38.98
N ASN A 472 -1.34 12.92 -37.87
CA ASN A 472 -1.80 11.54 -37.71
C ASN A 472 -0.77 10.44 -38.08
N ASN A 473 0.54 10.72 -38.13
CA ASN A 473 1.54 9.69 -38.46
C ASN A 473 1.67 8.69 -37.30
N THR A 474 1.93 7.41 -37.58
CA THR A 474 2.22 6.39 -36.56
C THR A 474 3.70 6.06 -36.42
N ASN A 475 4.51 6.36 -37.44
CA ASN A 475 5.98 6.42 -37.39
C ASN A 475 6.45 7.39 -38.50
N ALA A 476 7.24 8.41 -38.19
CA ALA A 476 7.85 9.26 -39.23
C ALA A 476 9.21 9.80 -38.77
N VAL A 477 10.10 10.06 -39.73
CA VAL A 477 11.41 10.67 -39.48
C VAL A 477 11.48 12.01 -40.20
N ILE A 478 11.94 13.04 -39.52
CA ILE A 478 12.25 14.36 -40.09
C ILE A 478 13.68 14.68 -39.66
N SER A 479 14.62 14.79 -40.59
CA SER A 479 16.01 15.08 -40.24
C SER A 479 16.69 16.10 -41.13
N ASP A 480 17.70 16.77 -40.56
CA ASP A 480 18.71 17.56 -41.30
C ASP A 480 18.12 18.68 -42.18
N LEU A 481 17.02 19.30 -41.74
CA LEU A 481 16.39 20.45 -42.38
C LEU A 481 16.76 21.74 -41.65
N HIS A 482 17.11 22.78 -42.39
CA HIS A 482 17.10 24.16 -41.89
C HIS A 482 15.73 24.79 -42.22
N ILE A 483 15.02 25.35 -41.23
CA ILE A 483 13.65 25.87 -41.37
C ILE A 483 13.58 27.30 -40.85
N LEU A 484 13.17 28.22 -41.72
CA LEU A 484 13.04 29.65 -41.42
C LEU A 484 11.61 30.12 -41.75
N SER A 485 10.76 30.34 -40.75
CA SER A 485 9.30 30.53 -40.96
C SER A 485 8.83 31.92 -41.42
N ARG A 486 9.74 32.91 -41.56
CA ARG A 486 9.53 34.29 -42.07
C ARG A 486 8.14 34.92 -41.84
N PHE A 487 7.68 35.01 -40.59
CA PHE A 487 6.48 35.82 -40.35
C PHE A 487 6.77 37.33 -40.42
N PRO A 488 6.06 38.10 -41.27
CA PRO A 488 6.38 39.51 -41.52
C PRO A 488 5.90 40.40 -40.37
N GLY A 489 6.70 41.42 -40.07
CA GLY A 489 6.30 42.45 -39.10
C GLY A 489 6.21 41.95 -37.66
N TYR A 490 6.97 40.90 -37.30
CA TYR A 490 7.11 40.43 -35.92
C TYR A 490 7.31 41.61 -34.98
N ASN A 491 6.37 41.77 -34.06
CA ASN A 491 6.37 42.87 -33.11
C ASN A 491 6.14 42.32 -31.70
N PRO A 492 7.23 42.11 -30.92
CA PRO A 492 7.14 41.51 -29.59
C PRO A 492 6.26 42.30 -28.61
N THR A 493 5.89 43.55 -28.92
CA THR A 493 4.97 44.36 -28.10
C THR A 493 3.51 44.27 -28.53
N LYS A 494 3.15 43.40 -29.48
CA LYS A 494 1.78 43.21 -29.99
C LYS A 494 1.29 41.77 -29.98
N VAL A 495 2.21 40.79 -29.95
CA VAL A 495 1.88 39.36 -29.88
C VAL A 495 1.05 39.05 -28.64
N ASN A 496 -0.06 38.35 -28.86
CA ASN A 496 -0.84 37.69 -27.82
C ASN A 496 -1.49 36.42 -28.40
N ALA A 497 -2.08 35.58 -27.54
CA ALA A 497 -2.60 34.26 -27.90
C ALA A 497 -3.61 34.24 -29.07
N ASN A 498 -4.25 35.38 -29.40
CA ASN A 498 -5.23 35.49 -30.48
C ASN A 498 -4.64 36.03 -31.80
N THR A 499 -3.40 36.51 -31.81
CA THR A 499 -2.73 36.99 -33.03
C THR A 499 -2.30 35.85 -33.93
N GLU A 500 -2.37 36.03 -35.25
CA GLU A 500 -1.90 35.05 -36.24
C GLU A 500 -0.40 34.75 -36.07
N GLU A 501 0.36 35.79 -35.71
CA GLU A 501 1.79 35.77 -35.36
C GLU A 501 2.11 34.75 -34.26
N TYR A 502 1.30 34.71 -33.19
CA TYR A 502 1.41 33.73 -32.10
C TYR A 502 1.16 32.29 -32.55
N LYS A 503 0.39 32.07 -33.61
CA LYS A 503 0.00 30.72 -34.09
C LYS A 503 1.04 30.09 -35.03
N THR A 504 2.23 30.66 -35.15
CA THR A 504 3.26 30.20 -36.10
C THR A 504 4.20 29.17 -35.50
N ALA A 505 4.61 28.19 -36.31
CA ALA A 505 5.64 27.21 -35.96
C ALA A 505 6.67 26.99 -37.07
N GLY A 506 7.83 26.42 -36.74
CA GLY A 506 8.74 25.81 -37.72
C GLY A 506 8.18 24.47 -38.18
N ILE A 507 8.18 23.50 -37.25
CA ILE A 507 7.54 22.19 -37.40
C ILE A 507 6.34 22.11 -36.44
N PHE A 508 5.18 21.71 -36.96
CA PHE A 508 3.99 21.41 -36.17
C PHE A 508 3.60 19.93 -36.32
N THR A 509 3.26 19.27 -35.22
CA THR A 509 2.77 17.89 -35.23
C THR A 509 1.46 17.78 -34.46
N ASP A 510 0.49 17.03 -34.99
CA ASP A 510 -0.75 16.69 -34.28
C ASP A 510 -1.08 15.20 -34.38
N GLN A 511 -1.63 14.63 -33.31
CA GLN A 511 -2.08 13.24 -33.14
C GLN A 511 -1.05 12.16 -33.56
N SER A 512 0.23 12.50 -33.63
CA SER A 512 1.25 11.66 -34.27
C SER A 512 2.03 10.83 -33.24
N LYS A 513 2.59 9.70 -33.64
CA LYS A 513 3.30 8.79 -32.73
C LYS A 513 4.62 8.32 -33.34
N ASN A 514 5.54 7.93 -32.47
CA ASN A 514 6.85 7.40 -32.82
C ASN A 514 7.60 8.29 -33.84
N LEU A 515 7.49 9.61 -33.69
CA LEU A 515 8.22 10.56 -34.52
C LEU A 515 9.69 10.56 -34.12
N THR A 516 10.58 10.76 -35.09
CA THR A 516 11.98 11.11 -34.85
C THR A 516 12.27 12.43 -35.53
N ILE A 517 12.58 13.47 -34.75
CA ILE A 517 12.95 14.78 -35.28
C ILE A 517 14.38 15.07 -34.84
N THR A 518 15.34 15.13 -35.78
CA THR A 518 16.77 15.19 -35.45
C THR A 518 17.64 15.96 -36.43
N GLY A 519 18.63 16.69 -35.92
CA GLY A 519 19.56 17.45 -36.76
C GLY A 519 18.94 18.66 -37.48
N CYS A 520 17.70 19.02 -37.16
CA CYS A 520 17.05 20.19 -37.76
C CYS A 520 17.55 21.48 -37.10
N ASP A 521 17.67 22.53 -37.90
CA ASP A 521 17.99 23.90 -37.49
C ASP A 521 16.76 24.79 -37.71
N ILE A 522 16.25 25.50 -36.70
CA ILE A 522 14.91 26.12 -36.77
C ILE A 522 14.90 27.53 -36.18
N GLU A 523 14.48 28.52 -36.98
CA GLU A 523 14.36 29.94 -36.60
C GLU A 523 13.11 30.67 -37.13
N GLY A 524 12.77 31.82 -36.53
CA GLY A 524 11.83 32.79 -37.09
C GLY A 524 10.32 32.51 -36.95
N ALA A 525 9.90 31.72 -35.95
CA ALA A 525 8.49 31.42 -35.64
C ALA A 525 8.13 31.75 -34.18
N SER A 526 6.83 31.68 -33.82
CA SER A 526 6.42 31.69 -32.40
C SER A 526 6.84 30.44 -31.66
N PHE A 527 6.78 29.28 -32.30
CA PHE A 527 7.26 28.00 -31.76
C PHE A 527 8.26 27.37 -32.73
N GLY A 528 9.48 27.05 -32.31
CA GLY A 528 10.39 26.31 -33.20
C GLY A 528 9.80 24.95 -33.57
N LEU A 529 9.41 24.18 -32.55
CA LEU A 529 8.78 22.87 -32.71
C LEU A 529 7.57 22.76 -31.78
N PHE A 530 6.39 22.48 -32.34
CA PHE A 530 5.15 22.28 -31.60
C PHE A 530 4.66 20.83 -31.77
N LEU A 531 4.75 20.03 -30.71
CA LEU A 531 4.02 18.77 -30.59
C LEU A 531 2.68 18.98 -29.88
N GLN A 532 1.58 18.65 -30.55
CA GLN A 532 0.23 18.61 -30.00
C GLN A 532 -0.28 17.18 -30.02
N TYR A 533 -0.67 16.63 -28.87
CA TYR A 533 -1.18 15.26 -28.72
C TYR A 533 -0.33 14.14 -29.35
N SER A 534 0.97 14.41 -29.60
CA SER A 534 1.90 13.52 -30.29
C SER A 534 2.87 12.84 -29.31
N GLY A 535 2.78 11.51 -29.17
CA GLY A 535 3.46 10.75 -28.11
C GLY A 535 4.52 9.75 -28.59
N ASN A 536 5.19 9.09 -27.65
CA ASN A 536 6.21 8.05 -27.88
C ASN A 536 7.36 8.46 -28.84
N SER A 537 7.66 9.76 -28.95
CA SER A 537 8.53 10.33 -29.99
C SER A 537 9.91 10.72 -29.45
N VAL A 538 10.92 10.73 -30.31
CA VAL A 538 12.32 11.11 -30.00
C VAL A 538 12.69 12.41 -30.71
N ILE A 539 12.94 13.47 -29.96
CA ILE A 539 13.32 14.79 -30.46
C ILE A 539 14.74 15.05 -29.98
N THR A 540 15.73 14.93 -30.87
CA THR A 540 17.13 14.90 -30.47
C THR A 540 18.08 15.64 -31.41
N ASN A 541 19.16 16.23 -30.89
CA ASN A 541 20.20 16.91 -31.67
C ASN A 541 19.70 18.05 -32.59
N ASN A 542 18.58 18.71 -32.28
CA ASN A 542 18.09 19.87 -33.05
C ASN A 542 18.68 21.17 -32.49
N ASN A 543 18.91 22.16 -33.36
CA ASN A 543 19.22 23.52 -32.99
C ASN A 543 17.96 24.39 -33.20
N ILE A 544 17.50 25.08 -32.17
CA ILE A 544 16.29 25.92 -32.22
C ILE A 544 16.66 27.29 -31.68
N HIS A 545 16.63 28.31 -32.53
CA HIS A 545 17.08 29.64 -32.13
C HIS A 545 16.16 30.76 -32.63
N ASP A 546 16.35 31.94 -32.04
CA ASP A 546 15.70 33.20 -32.44
C ASP A 546 14.17 33.10 -32.59
N GLN A 547 13.54 32.33 -31.69
CA GLN A 547 12.09 32.10 -31.65
C GLN A 547 11.36 33.21 -30.90
N TYR A 548 10.25 33.64 -31.48
CA TYR A 548 9.41 34.75 -31.04
C TYR A 548 8.65 34.49 -29.74
N THR A 549 8.38 33.24 -29.38
CA THR A 549 7.85 32.87 -28.05
C THR A 549 8.63 31.73 -27.40
N ASN A 550 8.46 30.47 -27.83
CA ASN A 550 9.10 29.31 -27.21
C ASN A 550 10.00 28.55 -28.20
N GLY A 551 11.04 27.88 -27.70
CA GLY A 551 11.83 26.95 -28.49
C GLY A 551 11.01 25.74 -28.91
N MET A 552 10.56 24.96 -27.92
CA MET A 552 9.74 23.79 -28.16
C MET A 552 8.58 23.68 -27.16
N ILE A 553 7.43 23.23 -27.65
CA ILE A 553 6.23 22.94 -26.86
C ILE A 553 5.73 21.51 -27.10
N ASN A 554 5.40 20.83 -26.02
CA ASN A 554 5.02 19.42 -25.93
C ASN A 554 3.70 19.33 -25.15
N PHE A 555 2.57 19.45 -25.86
CA PHE A 555 1.23 19.67 -25.34
C PHE A 555 0.37 18.40 -25.40
N GLY A 556 -0.06 17.85 -24.26
CA GLY A 556 -0.78 16.57 -24.20
C GLY A 556 0.01 15.37 -24.77
N CYS A 557 1.34 15.39 -24.68
CA CYS A 557 2.26 14.52 -25.43
C CYS A 557 3.06 13.56 -24.51
N PRO A 558 2.55 12.36 -24.17
CA PRO A 558 3.18 11.44 -23.22
C PRO A 558 4.33 10.61 -23.83
N ASN A 559 5.17 10.04 -22.96
CA ASN A 559 6.29 9.14 -23.32
C ASN A 559 7.33 9.69 -24.33
N ASN A 560 7.43 11.02 -24.52
CA ASN A 560 8.43 11.60 -25.44
C ASN A 560 9.81 11.68 -24.80
N ILE A 561 10.86 11.44 -25.60
CA ILE A 561 12.26 11.66 -25.25
C ILE A 561 12.74 12.94 -25.94
N ILE A 562 13.20 13.90 -25.15
CA ILE A 562 13.68 15.22 -25.60
C ILE A 562 15.12 15.34 -25.13
N ALA A 563 16.08 15.21 -26.04
CA ALA A 563 17.48 15.10 -25.65
C ALA A 563 18.50 15.77 -26.56
N ASN A 564 19.65 16.18 -26.01
CA ASN A 564 20.77 16.75 -26.78
C ASN A 564 20.41 17.95 -27.68
N ASN A 565 19.26 18.60 -27.51
CA ASN A 565 18.86 19.75 -28.32
C ASN A 565 19.54 21.02 -27.80
N THR A 566 19.87 21.95 -28.70
CA THR A 566 20.38 23.28 -28.37
C THR A 566 19.29 24.30 -28.62
N ILE A 567 18.94 25.11 -27.61
CA ILE A 567 17.87 26.11 -27.71
C ILE A 567 18.40 27.47 -27.25
N THR A 568 18.38 28.47 -28.11
CA THR A 568 18.96 29.80 -27.81
C THR A 568 18.07 30.96 -28.24
N ASN A 569 18.27 32.14 -27.66
CA ASN A 569 17.60 33.41 -28.04
C ASN A 569 16.05 33.39 -28.07
N VAL A 570 15.40 32.48 -27.35
CA VAL A 570 13.94 32.42 -27.29
C VAL A 570 13.36 33.40 -26.27
N VAL A 571 12.18 33.96 -26.55
CA VAL A 571 11.61 35.03 -25.71
C VAL A 571 11.11 34.52 -24.35
N ASN A 572 10.37 33.42 -24.35
CA ASN A 572 9.59 32.88 -23.24
C ASN A 572 10.15 31.52 -22.77
N HIS A 573 9.65 30.36 -23.20
CA HIS A 573 10.12 29.06 -22.67
C HIS A 573 11.10 28.36 -23.62
N GLY A 574 12.18 27.76 -23.09
CA GLY A 574 13.08 26.91 -23.87
C GLY A 574 12.41 25.61 -24.30
N ILE A 575 12.11 24.75 -23.32
CA ILE A 575 11.32 23.52 -23.47
C ILE A 575 10.08 23.64 -22.61
N ASP A 576 8.91 23.31 -23.17
CA ASP A 576 7.62 23.52 -22.52
C ASP A 576 6.76 22.24 -22.56
N VAL A 577 6.64 21.55 -21.43
CA VAL A 577 5.92 20.28 -21.28
C VAL A 577 4.62 20.56 -20.55
N ARG A 578 3.48 20.57 -21.26
CA ARG A 578 2.25 21.17 -20.70
C ARG A 578 0.94 20.43 -20.95
N HIS A 579 -0.05 20.81 -20.13
CA HIS A 579 -1.49 20.48 -20.16
C HIS A 579 -1.83 19.04 -20.51
N GLY A 580 -2.05 18.20 -19.49
CA GLY A 580 -2.45 16.81 -19.67
C GLY A 580 -1.34 15.90 -20.20
N THR A 581 -0.13 16.43 -20.41
CA THR A 581 1.05 15.65 -20.72
C THR A 581 1.43 14.74 -19.55
N GLY A 582 1.56 13.45 -19.81
CA GLY A 582 2.09 12.47 -18.87
C GLY A 582 1.39 11.10 -18.89
N PRO A 583 2.03 10.06 -18.34
CA PRO A 583 3.37 10.07 -17.72
C PRO A 583 4.54 9.97 -18.72
N ASN A 584 5.75 9.90 -18.17
CA ASN A 584 7.01 9.45 -18.79
C ASN A 584 7.64 10.33 -19.91
N VAL A 585 7.42 11.64 -19.93
CA VAL A 585 8.30 12.52 -20.74
C VAL A 585 9.68 12.60 -20.09
N ILE A 586 10.73 12.45 -20.89
CA ILE A 586 12.13 12.45 -20.45
C ILE A 586 12.87 13.59 -21.16
N VAL A 587 13.35 14.57 -20.40
CA VAL A 587 14.05 15.76 -20.90
C VAL A 587 15.50 15.74 -20.39
N PHE A 588 16.48 15.42 -21.23
CA PHE A 588 17.87 15.32 -20.76
C PHE A 588 18.98 15.74 -21.71
N ASN A 589 20.15 16.11 -21.18
CA ASN A 589 21.30 16.60 -21.97
C ASN A 589 21.03 17.81 -22.89
N ASN A 590 19.89 18.51 -22.77
CA ASN A 590 19.60 19.67 -23.62
C ASN A 590 20.40 20.90 -23.13
N THR A 591 20.82 21.77 -24.05
CA THR A 591 21.48 23.05 -23.75
C THR A 591 20.53 24.19 -24.06
N ILE A 592 20.15 24.99 -23.06
CA ILE A 592 19.18 26.09 -23.20
C ILE A 592 19.83 27.40 -22.73
N ASN A 593 19.82 28.45 -23.55
CA ASN A 593 20.45 29.73 -23.23
C ASN A 593 19.54 30.94 -23.54
N GLY A 594 19.29 31.80 -22.54
CA GLY A 594 18.65 33.11 -22.72
C GLY A 594 17.11 33.15 -22.72
N ALA A 595 16.44 32.03 -22.45
CA ALA A 595 14.98 31.95 -22.30
C ALA A 595 14.46 32.75 -21.07
N LYS A 596 13.14 33.01 -20.97
CA LYS A 596 12.51 33.50 -19.73
C LYS A 596 12.51 32.41 -18.65
N GLU A 597 12.05 31.23 -19.02
CA GLU A 597 12.19 29.99 -18.26
C GLU A 597 12.88 28.95 -19.14
N GLY A 598 13.88 28.24 -18.61
CA GLY A 598 14.61 27.24 -19.39
C GLY A 598 13.72 26.04 -19.77
N ILE A 599 13.28 25.30 -18.75
CA ILE A 599 12.32 24.19 -18.88
C ILE A 599 11.06 24.53 -18.08
N TYR A 600 9.89 24.43 -18.70
CA TYR A 600 8.61 24.78 -18.10
C TYR A 600 7.69 23.55 -18.11
N LEU A 601 7.41 22.97 -16.94
CA LEU A 601 6.45 21.89 -16.73
C LEU A 601 5.14 22.53 -16.24
N MET A 602 4.02 22.32 -16.93
CA MET A 602 2.78 23.08 -16.68
C MET A 602 1.53 22.19 -16.73
N HIS A 603 0.85 21.98 -15.60
CA HIS A 603 -0.34 21.11 -15.53
C HIS A 603 -0.12 19.73 -16.19
N SER A 604 1.06 19.19 -15.90
CA SER A 604 1.64 17.98 -16.46
C SER A 604 2.00 17.01 -15.32
N LYS A 605 2.35 15.75 -15.62
CA LYS A 605 2.75 14.82 -14.56
C LYS A 605 3.66 13.69 -14.97
N GLY A 606 4.57 13.29 -14.08
CA GLY A 606 5.33 12.05 -14.18
C GLY A 606 6.53 12.14 -15.12
N HIS A 607 7.28 13.23 -15.08
CA HIS A 607 8.39 13.49 -15.99
C HIS A 607 9.76 13.36 -15.31
N MET A 608 10.78 13.11 -16.11
CA MET A 608 12.18 13.13 -15.67
C MET A 608 12.93 14.22 -16.41
N VAL A 609 13.57 15.13 -15.68
CA VAL A 609 14.33 16.27 -16.21
C VAL A 609 15.74 16.23 -15.62
N TYR A 610 16.72 15.78 -16.41
CA TYR A 610 18.07 15.57 -15.89
C TYR A 610 19.22 15.89 -16.85
N ASN A 611 20.43 16.12 -16.35
CA ASN A 611 21.62 16.46 -17.16
C ASN A 611 21.49 17.68 -18.11
N ASN A 612 20.43 18.49 -18.01
CA ASN A 612 20.27 19.64 -18.90
C ASN A 612 21.19 20.79 -18.46
N THR A 613 21.78 21.49 -19.43
CA THR A 613 22.59 22.69 -19.19
C THR A 613 21.76 23.93 -19.51
N ILE A 614 21.35 24.67 -18.48
CA ILE A 614 20.47 25.83 -18.59
C ILE A 614 21.25 27.08 -18.19
N GLN A 615 21.25 28.08 -19.08
CA GLN A 615 22.10 29.25 -19.00
C GLN A 615 21.29 30.54 -19.15
N ASN A 616 21.57 31.53 -18.29
CA ASN A 616 21.10 32.90 -18.41
C ASN A 616 19.56 33.03 -18.52
N ALA A 617 18.79 32.15 -17.85
CA ALA A 617 17.33 32.24 -17.90
C ALA A 617 16.85 33.45 -17.10
N LYS A 618 15.98 34.27 -17.69
CA LYS A 618 15.61 35.60 -17.16
C LYS A 618 14.87 35.53 -15.82
N ILE A 619 14.10 34.46 -15.59
CA ILE A 619 13.38 34.18 -14.35
C ILE A 619 13.94 32.91 -13.69
N ALA A 620 13.61 31.73 -14.23
CA ALA A 620 13.92 30.44 -13.62
C ALA A 620 14.58 29.48 -14.62
N SER A 621 15.48 28.61 -14.15
CA SER A 621 16.08 27.60 -15.03
C SER A 621 15.07 26.48 -15.31
N ILE A 622 14.41 25.96 -14.28
CA ILE A 622 13.31 25.00 -14.40
C ILE A 622 12.10 25.49 -13.60
N THR A 623 10.90 25.37 -14.15
CA THR A 623 9.64 25.68 -13.47
C THR A 623 8.72 24.46 -13.52
N ALA A 624 8.03 24.17 -12.41
CA ALA A 624 7.01 23.13 -12.30
C ALA A 624 5.72 23.76 -11.74
N TYR A 625 4.82 24.19 -12.62
CA TYR A 625 3.59 24.93 -12.31
C TYR A 625 2.36 24.03 -12.42
N GLY A 626 1.65 23.80 -11.32
CA GLY A 626 0.45 22.95 -11.33
C GLY A 626 0.73 21.49 -11.73
N SER A 627 2.00 21.07 -11.70
CA SER A 627 2.49 19.80 -12.23
C SER A 627 3.02 18.88 -11.13
N GLY A 628 3.08 17.57 -11.38
CA GLY A 628 3.41 16.67 -10.27
C GLY A 628 3.85 15.24 -10.58
N ASN A 629 4.46 14.59 -9.60
CA ASN A 629 5.26 13.37 -9.79
C ASN A 629 6.51 13.60 -10.67
N GLU A 630 7.08 14.80 -10.63
CA GLU A 630 8.23 15.19 -11.46
C GLU A 630 9.56 14.82 -10.78
N TYR A 631 10.59 14.51 -11.57
CA TYR A 631 11.94 14.17 -11.10
C TYR A 631 12.96 15.13 -11.73
N ILE A 632 13.64 15.93 -10.91
CA ILE A 632 14.54 16.98 -11.41
C ILE A 632 15.92 16.82 -10.76
N PHE A 633 16.89 16.26 -11.48
CA PHE A 633 18.22 15.91 -10.93
C PHE A 633 19.36 16.05 -11.95
N ASN A 634 20.59 16.21 -11.48
CA ASN A 634 21.84 16.38 -12.22
C ASN A 634 21.84 17.45 -13.33
N ASN A 635 20.96 18.46 -13.28
CA ASN A 635 20.98 19.58 -14.22
C ASN A 635 22.04 20.61 -13.81
N THR A 636 22.63 21.28 -14.80
CA THR A 636 23.58 22.39 -14.60
C THR A 636 22.89 23.72 -14.91
N MET A 637 22.68 24.56 -13.90
CA MET A 637 21.91 25.80 -13.99
C MET A 637 22.80 27.00 -13.66
N THR A 638 23.03 27.90 -14.61
CA THR A 638 23.99 29.00 -14.47
C THR A 638 23.46 30.32 -15.03
N GLY A 639 23.84 31.46 -14.44
CA GLY A 639 23.42 32.78 -14.92
C GLY A 639 21.93 33.14 -14.72
N SER A 640 21.11 32.19 -14.28
CA SER A 640 19.71 32.41 -13.90
C SER A 640 19.59 32.98 -12.50
N ARG A 641 18.43 33.57 -12.16
CA ARG A 641 18.11 34.08 -10.81
C ARG A 641 17.56 33.00 -9.90
N ILE A 642 16.58 32.25 -10.42
CA ILE A 642 15.96 31.11 -9.77
C ILE A 642 16.49 29.84 -10.45
N ALA A 643 16.91 28.84 -9.66
CA ALA A 643 17.25 27.55 -10.23
C ALA A 643 15.96 26.77 -10.55
N LEU A 644 15.17 26.45 -9.51
CA LEU A 644 13.87 25.79 -9.63
C LEU A 644 12.72 26.66 -9.09
N LEU A 645 11.60 26.74 -9.81
CA LEU A 645 10.38 27.43 -9.41
C LEU A 645 9.21 26.45 -9.32
N LEU A 646 8.64 26.24 -8.14
CA LEU A 646 7.49 25.36 -7.91
C LEU A 646 6.21 26.21 -7.80
N GLY A 647 5.34 26.12 -8.80
CA GLY A 647 4.19 26.99 -8.99
C GLY A 647 2.85 26.32 -8.67
N GLY A 648 1.89 27.13 -8.23
CA GLY A 648 0.63 26.73 -7.57
C GLY A 648 -0.04 25.48 -8.13
N GLY A 649 -0.39 24.56 -7.23
CA GLY A 649 -0.94 23.24 -7.56
C GLY A 649 0.10 22.18 -7.93
N TYR A 650 1.39 22.41 -7.68
CA TYR A 650 2.41 21.37 -7.81
C TYR A 650 2.23 20.28 -6.73
N TYR A 651 2.64 19.04 -7.01
CA TYR A 651 2.56 17.93 -6.04
C TYR A 651 3.58 16.83 -6.33
N ASN A 652 4.15 16.19 -5.30
CA ASN A 652 5.11 15.08 -5.47
C ASN A 652 6.28 15.40 -6.43
N VAL A 653 6.93 16.56 -6.29
CA VAL A 653 8.10 16.93 -7.10
C VAL A 653 9.38 16.52 -6.36
N THR A 654 10.10 15.54 -6.93
CA THR A 654 11.37 15.02 -6.40
C THR A 654 12.53 15.80 -7.02
N ILE A 655 13.35 16.44 -6.18
CA ILE A 655 14.52 17.22 -6.60
C ILE A 655 15.78 16.51 -6.07
N GLY A 656 16.62 16.01 -6.97
CA GLY A 656 17.91 15.41 -6.65
C GLY A 656 19.06 16.42 -6.65
N GLU A 657 20.30 15.92 -6.61
CA GLU A 657 21.50 16.76 -6.73
C GLU A 657 21.50 17.52 -8.05
N ASN A 658 21.53 18.86 -8.05
CA ASN A 658 21.71 19.66 -9.27
C ASN A 658 22.84 20.69 -9.03
N SER A 659 23.52 21.09 -10.11
CA SER A 659 24.64 22.04 -10.04
C SER A 659 24.17 23.47 -10.33
N TYR A 660 24.47 24.41 -9.43
CA TYR A 660 23.97 25.79 -9.51
C TYR A 660 25.12 26.83 -9.50
N ARG A 661 25.08 27.78 -10.43
CA ARG A 661 25.93 29.01 -10.41
C ARG A 661 25.11 30.22 -10.86
N LEU A 662 24.20 30.62 -9.99
CA LEU A 662 23.20 31.68 -10.20
C LEU A 662 23.83 33.09 -10.16
N ASP A 663 23.15 34.08 -10.76
CA ASP A 663 23.66 35.45 -10.89
C ASP A 663 22.79 36.49 -10.16
N THR A 664 23.44 37.52 -9.62
CA THR A 664 22.82 38.64 -8.88
C THR A 664 22.51 39.80 -9.83
N LEU A 665 21.38 39.70 -10.54
CA LEU A 665 20.99 40.69 -11.55
C LEU A 665 20.31 41.94 -10.94
N PRO A 666 20.46 43.13 -11.55
CA PRO A 666 20.12 44.44 -10.95
C PRO A 666 18.62 44.81 -10.95
N PHE A 667 17.70 43.84 -10.99
CA PHE A 667 16.25 44.08 -10.96
C PHE A 667 15.65 43.22 -9.84
N PRO A 668 14.70 43.68 -9.01
CA PRO A 668 14.23 42.94 -7.85
C PRO A 668 13.64 41.55 -8.20
N PRO A 669 13.79 40.52 -7.31
CA PRO A 669 14.57 40.54 -6.08
C PRO A 669 16.09 40.54 -6.33
N THR A 670 16.86 41.13 -5.40
CA THR A 670 18.31 41.38 -5.54
C THR A 670 19.20 40.23 -5.06
N PHE A 671 18.66 39.01 -5.00
CA PHE A 671 19.37 37.81 -4.55
C PHE A 671 18.99 36.60 -5.41
N ALA A 672 19.89 35.63 -5.48
CA ALA A 672 19.69 34.36 -6.19
C ALA A 672 19.00 33.33 -5.29
N THR A 673 18.17 32.47 -5.88
CA THR A 673 17.33 31.51 -5.15
C THR A 673 17.42 30.11 -5.76
N PHE A 674 17.74 29.09 -4.96
CA PHE A 674 17.84 27.71 -5.44
C PHE A 674 16.47 27.10 -5.73
N ILE A 675 15.53 27.19 -4.79
CA ILE A 675 14.14 26.76 -4.97
C ILE A 675 13.24 27.90 -4.53
N ALA A 676 12.33 28.33 -5.40
CA ALA A 676 11.29 29.32 -5.12
C ALA A 676 9.91 28.67 -5.24
N PHE A 677 8.94 29.18 -4.47
CA PHE A 677 7.54 28.75 -4.54
C PHE A 677 6.68 29.93 -5.01
N ALA A 678 5.69 29.68 -5.87
CA ALA A 678 4.78 30.70 -6.37
C ALA A 678 3.32 30.27 -6.28
N ASP A 679 2.50 31.06 -5.59
CA ASP A 679 1.07 30.81 -5.45
C ASP A 679 0.29 31.14 -6.75
N ALA A 680 -0.85 30.48 -6.97
CA ALA A 680 -1.69 30.60 -8.15
C ALA A 680 -2.32 32.01 -8.31
N GLN A 681 -2.37 32.80 -7.24
CA GLN A 681 -3.00 34.13 -7.23
C GLN A 681 -2.18 35.26 -7.92
N TYR A 682 -0.93 35.01 -8.33
CA TYR A 682 0.01 36.06 -8.79
C TYR A 682 0.37 36.04 -10.29
N GLN A 683 -0.48 35.51 -11.16
CA GLN A 683 -0.12 35.12 -12.54
C GLN A 683 -0.64 36.03 -13.69
N ASP A 684 -1.21 37.22 -13.40
CA ASP A 684 -1.82 38.09 -14.42
C ASP A 684 -0.88 39.23 -14.87
N ALA A 685 -0.55 39.28 -16.17
CA ALA A 685 0.56 40.08 -16.71
C ALA A 685 0.42 41.61 -16.54
N GLU A 686 -0.82 42.12 -16.44
CA GLU A 686 -1.09 43.55 -16.24
C GLU A 686 -1.12 43.96 -14.74
N LYS A 687 -1.01 43.00 -13.81
CA LYS A 687 -1.00 43.26 -12.35
C LYS A 687 0.38 43.27 -11.71
N VAL A 688 1.46 43.38 -12.51
CA VAL A 688 2.84 43.57 -12.02
C VAL A 688 3.09 45.01 -11.50
N GLN A 689 2.13 45.54 -10.74
CA GLN A 689 2.25 46.69 -9.85
C GLN A 689 1.53 46.38 -8.52
N GLY A 690 1.95 45.29 -7.88
CA GLY A 690 1.51 44.88 -6.54
C GLY A 690 2.58 44.02 -5.90
N VAL A 691 3.32 44.59 -4.94
CA VAL A 691 4.44 43.90 -4.26
C VAL A 691 3.88 42.94 -3.22
N TYR A 692 3.95 41.63 -3.46
CA TYR A 692 3.81 40.62 -2.41
C TYR A 692 4.79 39.45 -2.61
N SER A 693 5.14 38.82 -1.49
CA SER A 693 6.15 37.79 -1.33
C SER A 693 5.53 36.55 -0.66
N ASP A 694 6.19 35.39 -0.76
CA ASP A 694 6.28 34.50 0.40
C ASP A 694 7.74 33.97 0.58
N GLY A 695 8.52 34.20 1.65
CA GLY A 695 8.25 34.76 2.98
C GLY A 695 7.32 35.96 3.00
N GLY A 696 6.09 35.69 3.43
CA GLY A 696 5.01 36.61 3.23
C GLY A 696 5.10 37.65 4.31
N TYR A 697 5.08 38.92 3.91
CA TYR A 697 4.31 39.85 4.71
C TYR A 697 2.81 39.60 4.48
N LEU A 698 2.38 38.36 4.80
CA LEU A 698 1.29 38.16 5.74
C LEU A 698 1.45 39.25 6.79
N ALA A 699 0.49 40.16 6.88
CA ALA A 699 0.68 41.43 7.57
C ALA A 699 1.22 41.12 8.98
N PRO A 700 2.41 41.66 9.37
CA PRO A 700 3.12 41.15 10.53
C PRO A 700 2.21 41.23 11.74
N ALA A 701 1.89 40.05 12.29
CA ALA A 701 1.02 39.97 13.44
C ALA A 701 1.67 40.76 14.57
N THR A 702 0.94 41.74 15.09
CA THR A 702 1.35 42.48 16.26
C THR A 702 0.64 41.84 17.44
N ILE A 703 1.39 41.08 18.23
CA ILE A 703 0.96 40.64 19.56
C ILE A 703 1.31 41.77 20.52
N ILE A 704 0.30 42.29 21.22
CA ILE A 704 0.50 43.18 22.37
C ILE A 704 0.36 42.31 23.62
N ALA A 705 1.49 41.79 24.10
CA ALA A 705 1.65 41.24 25.43
C ALA A 705 2.24 42.34 26.32
N SER A 706 1.71 42.51 27.54
CA SER A 706 2.22 43.50 28.50
C SER A 706 2.71 42.79 29.76
N ASP A 707 3.71 43.38 30.41
CA ASP A 707 4.13 42.92 31.74
C ASP A 707 2.96 43.09 32.72
N LEU A 708 2.71 42.07 33.54
CA LEU A 708 1.64 42.06 34.53
C LEU A 708 2.23 41.97 35.93
N ILE A 709 1.91 42.94 36.79
CA ILE A 709 2.12 42.82 38.23
C ILE A 709 0.78 42.50 38.89
N THR A 710 0.66 41.31 39.46
CA THR A 710 -0.54 40.82 40.17
C THR A 710 -0.24 40.57 41.64
N ASN A 711 -1.28 40.66 42.49
CA ASN A 711 -1.21 40.34 43.91
C ASN A 711 -2.01 39.07 44.27
N THR A 712 -2.35 38.25 43.28
CA THR A 712 -2.99 36.92 43.40
C THR A 712 -2.27 35.90 42.52
N THR A 713 -2.18 34.63 42.91
CA THR A 713 -1.56 33.59 42.06
C THR A 713 -2.45 33.12 40.92
N GLU A 714 -3.77 33.15 41.08
CA GLU A 714 -4.75 33.02 40.00
C GLU A 714 -5.11 34.40 39.46
N PHE A 715 -5.03 34.56 38.15
CA PHE A 715 -5.35 35.80 37.44
C PHE A 715 -5.62 35.52 35.96
N GLU A 716 -6.34 36.43 35.32
CA GLU A 716 -6.45 36.45 33.87
C GLU A 716 -5.23 37.15 33.27
N TYR A 717 -4.52 36.46 32.38
CA TYR A 717 -3.52 37.06 31.51
C TYR A 717 -4.09 37.16 30.10
N SER A 718 -3.89 38.30 29.43
CA SER A 718 -4.39 38.53 28.09
C SER A 718 -3.34 39.15 27.18
N ALA A 719 -3.43 38.78 25.90
CA ALA A 719 -2.68 39.40 24.83
C ALA A 719 -3.62 39.76 23.69
N ILE A 720 -3.28 40.84 22.96
CA ILE A 720 -4.10 41.34 21.87
C ILE A 720 -3.40 41.05 20.54
N LEU A 721 -4.07 40.31 19.65
CA LEU A 721 -3.63 40.09 18.28
C LEU A 721 -4.18 41.18 17.36
N LYS A 722 -3.26 41.85 16.64
CA LYS A 722 -3.58 42.87 15.64
C LYS A 722 -2.88 42.59 14.32
N ASP A 723 -3.48 43.05 13.23
CA ASP A 723 -2.78 43.16 11.95
C ASP A 723 -1.81 44.36 11.93
N ASN A 724 -1.01 44.45 10.86
CA ASN A 724 -0.08 45.55 10.61
C ASN A 724 -0.74 46.93 10.44
N GLY A 725 -2.07 46.99 10.28
CA GLY A 725 -2.84 48.23 10.30
C GLY A 725 -3.26 48.65 11.72
N GLY A 726 -2.93 47.86 12.74
CA GLY A 726 -3.34 48.07 14.13
C GLY A 726 -4.78 47.64 14.42
N LYS A 727 -5.42 46.90 13.51
CA LYS A 727 -6.80 46.41 13.67
C LYS A 727 -6.82 45.05 14.35
N GLU A 728 -7.74 44.89 15.28
CA GLU A 728 -8.01 43.71 16.09
C GLU A 728 -8.45 42.49 15.26
N GLN A 729 -7.95 41.30 15.62
CA GLN A 729 -8.15 40.06 14.84
C GLN A 729 -8.85 38.99 15.69
N ALA A 730 -10.11 38.71 15.38
CA ALA A 730 -11.01 37.86 16.15
C ALA A 730 -11.11 36.42 15.60
N ASN A 731 -11.39 35.46 16.49
CA ASN A 731 -11.47 34.01 16.22
C ASN A 731 -10.14 33.34 15.83
N GLU A 732 -9.02 33.93 16.23
CA GLU A 732 -7.68 33.39 16.00
C GLU A 732 -7.19 32.68 17.27
N THR A 733 -6.54 31.52 17.14
CA THR A 733 -5.97 30.81 18.29
C THR A 733 -4.62 31.38 18.67
N MET A 734 -4.48 31.81 19.93
CA MET A 734 -3.21 32.18 20.55
C MET A 734 -2.80 31.15 21.59
N THR A 735 -1.50 30.91 21.67
CA THR A 735 -0.86 30.00 22.62
C THR A 735 -0.03 30.82 23.60
N PHE A 736 -0.10 30.48 24.88
CA PHE A 736 0.67 31.10 25.96
C PHE A 736 1.48 30.02 26.65
N THR A 737 2.80 30.18 26.70
CA THR A 737 3.71 29.21 27.32
C THR A 737 4.44 29.86 28.50
N VAL A 738 4.31 29.27 29.68
CA VAL A 738 4.97 29.72 30.92
C VAL A 738 5.34 28.50 31.76
N ASN A 739 6.58 28.42 32.25
CA ASN A 739 7.11 27.26 32.99
C ASN A 739 6.91 25.87 32.31
N GLY A 740 6.78 25.83 30.98
CA GLY A 740 6.49 24.62 30.21
C GLY A 740 5.01 24.21 30.16
N ASP A 741 4.14 24.88 30.91
CA ASP A 741 2.69 24.78 30.71
C ASP A 741 2.26 25.55 29.48
N VAL A 742 1.32 24.97 28.72
CA VAL A 742 0.77 25.53 27.48
C VAL A 742 -0.72 25.79 27.67
N TYR A 743 -1.12 27.05 27.52
CA TYR A 743 -2.50 27.50 27.53
C TYR A 743 -2.89 27.97 26.14
N THR A 744 -4.14 27.75 25.73
CA THR A 744 -4.67 28.25 24.46
C THR A 744 -5.96 29.03 24.69
N ALA A 745 -6.09 30.16 24.01
CA ALA A 745 -7.32 30.94 23.97
C ALA A 745 -7.57 31.46 22.56
N VAL A 746 -8.84 31.60 22.22
CA VAL A 746 -9.30 32.17 20.95
C VAL A 746 -9.56 33.66 21.16
N THR A 747 -9.11 34.50 20.24
CA THR A 747 -9.28 35.95 20.33
C THR A 747 -10.74 36.38 20.20
N ASP A 748 -11.17 37.29 21.06
CA ASP A 748 -12.51 37.88 21.04
C ASP A 748 -12.71 38.89 19.89
N ALA A 749 -13.87 39.54 19.82
CA ALA A 749 -14.17 40.57 18.82
C ALA A 749 -13.23 41.80 18.87
N ASN A 750 -12.49 41.98 19.97
CA ASN A 750 -11.47 43.01 20.17
C ASN A 750 -10.04 42.44 20.01
N GLY A 751 -9.90 41.26 19.40
CA GLY A 751 -8.61 40.62 19.16
C GLY A 751 -7.91 40.11 20.42
N THR A 752 -8.61 40.07 21.56
CA THR A 752 -8.02 39.75 22.86
C THR A 752 -8.20 38.26 23.14
N ALA A 753 -7.09 37.54 23.28
CA ALA A 753 -7.09 36.18 23.83
C ALA A 753 -6.77 36.27 25.32
N THR A 754 -7.63 35.70 26.17
CA THR A 754 -7.49 35.70 27.63
C THR A 754 -7.41 34.27 28.14
N VAL A 755 -6.41 33.99 28.98
CA VAL A 755 -6.22 32.71 29.67
C VAL A 755 -6.19 32.94 31.18
N THR A 756 -6.82 32.05 31.94
CA THR A 756 -6.64 32.01 33.40
C THR A 756 -5.34 31.27 33.70
N MET A 757 -4.38 31.96 34.30
CA MET A 757 -3.10 31.40 34.71
C MET A 757 -3.06 31.24 36.23
N ILE A 758 -2.35 30.22 36.71
CA ILE A 758 -2.09 29.99 38.12
C ILE A 758 -0.58 29.84 38.30
N LEU A 759 0.08 30.92 38.76
CA LEU A 759 1.53 30.98 38.93
C LEU A 759 1.91 31.29 40.39
N PRO A 760 2.92 30.62 40.98
CA PRO A 760 3.37 30.90 42.35
C PRO A 760 3.99 32.30 42.47
N ASN A 761 4.34 32.75 43.69
CA ASN A 761 4.97 34.06 43.88
C ASN A 761 6.35 34.13 43.22
N GLY A 762 6.61 35.15 42.40
CA GLY A 762 7.85 35.26 41.62
C GLY A 762 7.68 36.05 40.32
N GLU A 763 8.73 36.03 39.50
CA GLU A 763 8.77 36.65 38.18
C GLU A 763 8.93 35.55 37.11
N PHE A 764 8.04 35.53 36.12
CA PHE A 764 7.98 34.50 35.08
C PHE A 764 7.99 35.12 33.69
N LEU A 765 8.76 34.54 32.78
CA LEU A 765 8.68 34.83 31.36
C LEU A 765 7.47 34.09 30.76
N VAL A 766 6.52 34.83 30.19
CA VAL A 766 5.49 34.26 29.32
C VAL A 766 5.88 34.47 27.87
N LEU A 767 5.88 33.38 27.09
CA LEU A 767 5.94 33.42 25.64
C LEU A 767 4.51 33.41 25.10
N VAL A 768 4.20 34.35 24.23
CA VAL A 768 2.88 34.44 23.59
C VAL A 768 3.05 34.23 22.10
N ASP A 769 2.50 33.13 21.60
CA ASP A 769 2.65 32.66 20.23
C ASP A 769 1.33 32.71 19.47
N PHE A 770 1.41 33.23 18.24
CA PHE A 770 0.41 33.06 17.21
C PHE A 770 1.07 32.28 16.07
N ALA A 771 0.52 31.10 15.75
CA ALA A 771 1.12 30.16 14.79
C ALA A 771 1.17 30.66 13.34
N GLY A 772 0.44 31.74 13.03
CA GLY A 772 0.20 32.23 11.68
C GLY A 772 -1.10 31.68 11.10
N ASN A 773 -1.62 32.36 10.09
CA ASN A 773 -2.74 31.92 9.26
C ASN A 773 -2.58 32.46 7.83
N ASP A 774 -3.57 32.23 6.96
CA ASP A 774 -3.60 32.67 5.55
C ASP A 774 -3.49 34.20 5.32
N LYS A 775 -3.45 35.03 6.38
CA LYS A 775 -3.42 36.50 6.32
C LYS A 775 -2.34 37.16 7.18
N LEU A 776 -1.95 36.53 8.28
CA LEU A 776 -1.11 37.09 9.34
C LEU A 776 0.08 36.18 9.63
N SER A 777 1.28 36.77 9.70
CA SER A 777 2.50 35.99 9.90
C SER A 777 2.50 35.33 11.27
N LYS A 778 3.16 34.17 11.39
CA LYS A 778 3.50 33.65 12.72
C LYS A 778 4.26 34.73 13.52
N LYS A 779 3.99 34.81 14.82
CA LYS A 779 4.60 35.79 15.71
C LYS A 779 4.72 35.22 17.11
N THR A 780 5.87 35.44 17.72
CA THR A 780 6.11 35.27 19.15
C THR A 780 6.34 36.65 19.76
N GLU A 781 5.81 36.90 20.95
CA GLU A 781 6.14 38.05 21.79
C GLU A 781 6.42 37.59 23.22
N GLN A 782 7.13 38.41 23.99
CA GLN A 782 7.58 38.08 25.34
C GLN A 782 7.09 39.15 26.33
N ALA A 783 6.68 38.72 27.52
CA ALA A 783 6.36 39.60 28.63
C ALA A 783 6.73 38.93 29.97
N PHE A 784 6.83 39.74 31.02
CA PHE A 784 7.09 39.29 32.38
C PHE A 784 5.83 39.38 33.25
N ILE A 785 5.49 38.29 33.92
CA ILE A 785 4.45 38.25 34.94
C ILE A 785 5.12 38.22 36.31
N THR A 786 4.94 39.28 37.10
CA THR A 786 5.36 39.33 38.50
C THR A 786 4.16 39.08 39.41
N VAL A 787 4.13 37.92 40.05
CA VAL A 787 3.18 37.59 41.12
C VAL A 787 3.77 38.03 42.46
N ASN A 788 3.13 38.98 43.12
CA ASN A 788 3.46 39.53 44.44
C ASN A 788 2.35 39.24 45.47
N SER A 789 1.83 38.01 45.49
CA SER A 789 0.76 37.66 46.42
C SER A 789 1.30 37.38 47.83
N THR A 790 0.79 38.12 48.82
CA THR A 790 1.02 37.85 50.24
C THR A 790 0.29 36.59 50.75
N LYS A 791 -0.49 35.93 49.89
CA LYS A 791 -1.24 34.70 50.16
C LYS A 791 -0.72 33.49 49.36
N ALA A 792 0.28 33.70 48.51
CA ALA A 792 0.85 32.64 47.70
C ALA A 792 1.41 31.50 48.55
N VAL A 793 1.35 30.31 47.98
CA VAL A 793 1.87 29.08 48.56
C VAL A 793 2.98 28.54 47.67
N GLU A 794 3.96 27.90 48.31
CA GLU A 794 5.03 27.17 47.67
C GLU A 794 4.55 25.71 47.54
N LEU A 795 4.43 25.22 46.31
CA LEU A 795 4.02 23.84 46.01
C LEU A 795 5.20 23.11 45.34
N GLU A 796 5.75 22.12 46.03
CA GLU A 796 6.89 21.32 45.55
C GLU A 796 6.46 19.88 45.22
N ALA A 797 6.92 19.37 44.08
CA ALA A 797 6.70 18.00 43.62
C ALA A 797 7.93 17.50 42.82
N PRO A 798 8.98 17.00 43.49
CA PRO A 798 10.22 16.58 42.82
C PRO A 798 10.01 15.36 41.93
N GLU A 799 10.74 15.32 40.81
CA GLU A 799 10.83 14.12 39.98
C GLU A 799 11.46 12.96 40.78
N ILE A 800 11.00 11.74 40.54
CA ILE A 800 11.52 10.54 41.21
C ILE A 800 11.85 9.42 40.22
N GLU A 801 12.98 8.75 40.44
CA GLU A 801 13.34 7.49 39.80
C GLU A 801 13.32 6.38 40.87
N MET A 802 12.70 5.24 40.55
CA MET A 802 12.58 4.11 41.47
C MET A 802 12.51 2.78 40.72
N TYR A 803 13.03 1.69 41.30
CA TYR A 803 12.76 0.36 40.76
C TYR A 803 11.34 -0.12 41.13
N TYR A 804 10.76 -0.98 40.29
CA TYR A 804 9.40 -1.51 40.46
C TYR A 804 9.14 -2.04 41.89
N LYS A 805 8.13 -1.45 42.54
CA LYS A 805 7.70 -1.72 43.93
C LYS A 805 8.80 -1.57 45.00
N ASN A 806 9.83 -0.73 44.81
CA ASN A 806 10.86 -0.56 45.84
C ASN A 806 10.44 0.20 47.12
N GLY A 807 9.20 0.70 47.17
CA GLY A 807 8.63 1.39 48.33
C GLY A 807 8.87 2.90 48.37
N THR A 808 9.55 3.47 47.37
CA THR A 808 9.64 4.93 47.19
C THR A 808 8.24 5.54 47.06
N LYS A 809 8.07 6.73 47.62
CA LYS A 809 6.80 7.47 47.59
C LYS A 809 7.02 8.80 46.92
N PHE A 810 6.11 9.17 46.04
CA PHE A 810 6.02 10.51 45.49
C PHE A 810 5.57 11.46 46.62
N ALA A 811 6.42 12.42 46.94
CA ALA A 811 6.18 13.38 48.01
C ALA A 811 5.79 14.72 47.39
N VAL A 812 4.74 15.35 47.92
CA VAL A 812 4.31 16.69 47.56
C VAL A 812 4.29 17.53 48.84
N THR A 813 4.79 18.76 48.78
CA THR A 813 4.84 19.66 49.93
C THR A 813 4.17 20.99 49.58
N LEU A 814 3.30 21.47 50.46
CA LEU A 814 2.59 22.75 50.36
C LEU A 814 2.94 23.63 51.57
N THR A 815 3.66 24.74 51.35
CA THR A 815 4.09 25.67 52.41
C THR A 815 3.67 27.11 52.13
N VAL A 816 3.74 27.96 53.14
CA VAL A 816 3.72 29.42 53.01
C VAL A 816 4.91 29.99 53.79
N ASN A 817 5.80 30.72 53.11
CA ASN A 817 7.07 31.21 53.69
C ASN A 817 7.86 30.09 54.43
N GLY A 818 7.98 28.91 53.82
CA GLY A 818 8.62 27.73 54.44
C GLY A 818 7.89 27.09 55.63
N THR A 819 6.66 27.49 55.96
CA THR A 819 5.82 26.84 57.00
C THR A 819 4.75 25.96 56.35
N GLY A 820 4.69 24.68 56.71
CA GLY A 820 3.76 23.71 56.14
C GLY A 820 2.28 24.03 56.36
N LEU A 821 1.47 23.94 55.31
CA LEU A 821 0.03 24.17 55.36
C LEU A 821 -0.73 22.88 55.57
N ALA A 822 -1.12 22.61 56.82
CA ALA A 822 -1.86 21.41 57.20
C ALA A 822 -3.33 21.42 56.78
N ASN A 823 -3.90 20.23 56.59
CA ASN A 823 -5.32 19.99 56.28
C ASN A 823 -5.82 20.65 54.99
N GLN A 824 -4.94 20.85 54.01
CA GLN A 824 -5.27 21.38 52.68
C GLN A 824 -5.42 20.25 51.67
N ASN A 825 -6.40 20.36 50.76
CA ASN A 825 -6.65 19.35 49.73
C ASN A 825 -5.86 19.69 48.46
N VAL A 826 -4.95 18.80 48.06
CA VAL A 826 -4.15 18.91 46.83
C VAL A 826 -4.53 17.75 45.91
N ILE A 827 -4.73 18.04 44.63
CA ILE A 827 -5.04 17.10 43.56
C ILE A 827 -3.73 16.68 42.89
N ILE A 828 -3.49 15.36 42.80
CA ILE A 828 -2.36 14.79 42.06
C ILE A 828 -2.92 13.98 40.90
N THR A 829 -2.66 14.39 39.67
CA THR A 829 -3.08 13.74 38.43
C THR A 829 -1.94 12.92 37.87
N LEU A 830 -2.16 11.60 37.73
CA LEU A 830 -1.18 10.63 37.24
C LEU A 830 -1.89 9.68 36.27
N ASN A 831 -1.37 9.52 35.05
CA ASN A 831 -2.03 8.78 33.95
C ASN A 831 -3.49 9.22 33.71
N GLY A 832 -3.76 10.52 33.78
CA GLY A 832 -5.10 11.11 33.62
C GLY A 832 -6.06 10.88 34.80
N VAL A 833 -5.63 10.23 35.89
CA VAL A 833 -6.48 9.96 37.06
C VAL A 833 -6.19 10.95 38.20
N ASN A 834 -7.18 11.80 38.51
CA ASN A 834 -7.10 12.77 39.59
C ASN A 834 -7.21 12.09 40.98
N ASN A 835 -6.22 12.33 41.83
CA ASN A 835 -6.15 11.83 43.20
C ASN A 835 -6.03 12.99 44.19
N THR A 836 -7.16 13.44 44.75
CA THR A 836 -7.16 14.40 45.86
C THR A 836 -6.59 13.76 47.13
N ARG A 837 -5.69 14.45 47.82
CA ARG A 837 -5.07 14.05 49.10
C ARG A 837 -4.98 15.27 50.01
N THR A 838 -5.06 15.04 51.32
CA THR A 838 -4.97 16.10 52.33
C THR A 838 -3.57 16.16 52.92
N THR A 839 -3.03 17.36 53.09
CA THR A 839 -1.70 17.60 53.69
C THR A 839 -1.65 17.32 55.19
N ASP A 840 -0.53 16.74 55.65
CA ASP A 840 -0.25 16.50 57.07
C ASP A 840 0.13 17.77 57.85
N GLU A 841 0.46 17.63 59.14
CA GLU A 841 0.86 18.75 60.03
C GLU A 841 2.06 19.56 59.52
N ASN A 842 2.86 19.02 58.58
CA ASN A 842 4.02 19.67 57.96
C ASN A 842 3.73 20.10 56.52
N GLY A 843 2.46 20.14 56.09
CA GLY A 843 2.09 20.49 54.72
C GLY A 843 2.41 19.40 53.69
N THR A 844 2.72 18.17 54.11
CA THR A 844 3.24 17.13 53.22
C THR A 844 2.19 16.08 52.86
N ILE A 845 2.25 15.55 51.63
CA ILE A 845 1.53 14.38 51.11
C ILE A 845 2.57 13.35 50.65
N LYS A 846 2.33 12.06 50.91
CA LYS A 846 3.19 10.95 50.45
C LYS A 846 2.37 9.85 49.79
N MET A 847 2.42 9.80 48.46
CA MET A 847 1.71 8.82 47.64
C MET A 847 2.60 7.61 47.33
N SER A 848 2.11 6.40 47.61
CA SER A 848 2.78 5.16 47.18
C SER A 848 2.59 4.96 45.67
N ILE A 849 3.67 4.61 44.97
CA ILE A 849 3.62 4.30 43.53
C ILE A 849 3.52 2.79 43.33
N ASN A 850 2.51 2.37 42.57
CA ASN A 850 2.25 0.97 42.20
C ASN A 850 1.91 0.90 40.71
N LEU A 851 2.82 1.42 39.89
CA LEU A 851 2.79 1.35 38.43
C LEU A 851 3.82 0.33 37.95
N ASN A 852 3.64 -0.19 36.74
CA ASN A 852 4.63 -1.02 36.07
C ASN A 852 5.89 -0.21 35.72
N SER A 853 6.94 -0.86 35.24
CA SER A 853 8.12 -0.17 34.73
C SER A 853 7.77 0.70 33.50
N GLY A 854 8.27 1.94 33.46
CA GLY A 854 7.94 2.96 32.47
C GLY A 854 8.14 4.38 33.01
N GLU A 855 7.95 5.40 32.15
CA GLU A 855 7.91 6.82 32.54
C GLU A 855 6.46 7.31 32.63
N TYR A 856 6.19 8.20 33.59
CA TYR A 856 4.85 8.72 33.87
C TYR A 856 4.89 10.21 34.26
N ASP A 857 4.17 11.05 33.53
CA ASP A 857 4.01 12.46 33.87
C ASP A 857 2.96 12.67 34.97
N VAL A 858 3.21 13.68 35.82
CA VAL A 858 2.37 14.05 36.96
C VAL A 858 2.08 15.54 36.95
N VAL A 859 0.80 15.89 37.15
CA VAL A 859 0.39 17.27 37.43
C VAL A 859 -0.11 17.35 38.86
N VAL A 860 0.36 18.33 39.63
CA VAL A 860 -0.03 18.56 41.01
C VAL A 860 -0.63 19.94 41.16
N TYR A 861 -1.79 20.02 41.80
CA TYR A 861 -2.62 21.23 41.81
C TYR A 861 -3.34 21.43 43.15
N TYR A 862 -3.34 22.66 43.66
CA TYR A 862 -4.02 23.09 44.87
C TYR A 862 -5.01 24.20 44.53
N ASP A 863 -6.30 23.99 44.82
CA ASP A 863 -7.40 24.92 44.48
C ASP A 863 -7.41 26.24 45.28
N GLY A 864 -6.56 26.40 46.29
CA GLY A 864 -6.61 27.56 47.18
C GLY A 864 -7.78 27.55 48.16
N ASN A 865 -7.93 28.66 48.89
CA ASN A 865 -9.09 28.98 49.75
C ASN A 865 -9.11 30.50 50.04
N GLU A 866 -10.03 30.97 50.91
CA GLU A 866 -10.13 32.41 51.24
C GLU A 866 -8.84 33.03 51.83
N THR A 867 -7.95 32.22 52.40
CA THR A 867 -6.69 32.62 53.06
C THR A 867 -5.46 32.45 52.17
N TYR A 868 -5.42 31.40 51.36
CA TYR A 868 -4.26 31.01 50.54
C TYR A 868 -4.64 30.87 49.07
N ASP A 869 -3.84 31.42 48.18
CA ASP A 869 -4.14 31.37 46.75
C ASP A 869 -3.79 29.97 46.15
N PRO A 870 -4.38 29.56 45.01
CA PRO A 870 -4.07 28.28 44.36
C PRO A 870 -2.62 28.17 43.85
N ALA A 871 -2.17 26.95 43.58
CA ALA A 871 -0.85 26.68 43.01
C ALA A 871 -0.84 25.41 42.14
N LYS A 872 0.00 25.37 41.11
CA LYS A 872 0.17 24.24 40.20
C LYS A 872 1.67 23.96 39.95
N ILE A 873 2.04 22.69 39.79
CA ILE A 873 3.37 22.25 39.36
C ILE A 873 3.28 20.94 38.55
N ASN A 874 4.18 20.76 37.58
CA ASN A 874 4.34 19.51 36.81
C ASN A 874 5.58 18.74 37.30
N SER A 875 5.58 17.42 37.16
CA SER A 875 6.64 16.51 37.64
C SER A 875 6.64 15.18 36.86
N LYS A 876 7.64 14.32 37.09
CA LYS A 876 7.80 13.02 36.44
C LYS A 876 8.13 11.89 37.42
N ILE A 877 7.62 10.69 37.14
CA ILE A 877 7.90 9.45 37.87
C ILE A 877 8.45 8.42 36.88
N THR A 878 9.69 7.98 37.09
CA THR A 878 10.33 6.91 36.32
C THR A 878 10.40 5.62 37.15
N VAL A 879 9.81 4.55 36.62
CA VAL A 879 9.83 3.22 37.24
C VAL A 879 10.75 2.30 36.44
N LEU A 880 11.93 1.98 37.00
CA LEU A 880 12.90 1.06 36.40
C LEU A 880 12.48 -0.40 36.60
N SER A 881 12.69 -1.23 35.58
CA SER A 881 12.38 -2.66 35.66
C SER A 881 13.42 -3.44 36.47
N THR A 882 12.97 -4.48 37.19
CA THR A 882 13.83 -5.39 37.94
C THR A 882 14.03 -6.75 37.27
N VAL A 883 13.44 -6.99 36.09
CA VAL A 883 13.66 -8.20 35.29
C VAL A 883 13.75 -7.86 33.81
N SER A 884 14.79 -8.33 33.14
CA SER A 884 15.01 -8.07 31.72
C SER A 884 15.57 -9.31 31.01
N GLY A 885 15.07 -9.58 29.82
CA GLY A 885 15.60 -10.59 28.91
C GLY A 885 15.56 -10.08 27.48
N THR A 886 16.16 -10.83 26.56
CA THR A 886 16.14 -10.53 25.13
C THR A 886 15.56 -11.70 24.36
N ASP A 887 14.98 -11.40 23.21
CA ASP A 887 14.45 -12.40 22.30
C ASP A 887 15.55 -13.32 21.77
N VAL A 888 15.18 -14.54 21.37
CA VAL A 888 16.12 -15.58 20.94
C VAL A 888 15.66 -16.21 19.64
N VAL A 889 16.43 -16.03 18.58
CA VAL A 889 16.31 -16.80 17.33
C VAL A 889 17.33 -17.94 17.33
N LYS A 890 16.91 -19.12 16.87
CA LYS A 890 17.65 -20.37 17.01
C LYS A 890 17.31 -21.34 15.88
N VAL A 891 18.28 -22.04 15.29
CA VAL A 891 18.00 -23.23 14.47
C VAL A 891 17.69 -24.42 15.39
N PHE A 892 16.69 -25.21 15.03
CA PHE A 892 16.24 -26.40 15.77
C PHE A 892 17.44 -27.27 16.18
N ARG A 893 17.45 -27.68 17.45
CA ARG A 893 18.53 -28.44 18.13
C ARG A 893 19.94 -27.79 18.21
N ASN A 894 20.19 -26.56 17.74
CA ASN A 894 21.53 -25.94 17.83
C ASN A 894 21.97 -25.60 19.28
N GLY A 895 23.07 -24.86 19.49
CA GLY A 895 23.59 -24.49 20.82
C GLY A 895 22.85 -23.41 21.63
N THR A 896 22.13 -22.46 21.02
CA THR A 896 21.59 -21.22 21.65
C THR A 896 20.57 -21.48 22.78
N GLN A 897 20.57 -20.66 23.84
CA GLN A 897 19.70 -20.77 25.02
C GLN A 897 19.20 -19.39 25.47
N TYR A 898 18.11 -19.31 26.24
CA TYR A 898 17.56 -18.05 26.75
C TYR A 898 18.17 -17.64 28.09
N TYR A 899 18.32 -16.33 28.29
CA TYR A 899 18.83 -15.71 29.51
C TYR A 899 17.99 -14.51 29.91
N ALA A 900 17.77 -14.34 31.21
CA ALA A 900 17.24 -13.11 31.79
C ALA A 900 18.06 -12.68 33.01
N THR A 901 18.09 -11.38 33.24
CA THR A 901 18.76 -10.68 34.34
C THR A 901 17.72 -10.22 35.35
N PHE A 902 18.00 -10.41 36.64
CA PHE A 902 17.11 -10.08 37.74
C PHE A 902 17.87 -9.26 38.79
N VAL A 903 17.26 -8.16 39.25
CA VAL A 903 17.78 -7.30 40.32
C VAL A 903 16.77 -7.18 41.47
N ASP A 904 17.20 -6.67 42.62
CA ASP A 904 16.32 -6.29 43.73
C ASP A 904 15.68 -4.90 43.50
N GLY A 905 14.85 -4.44 44.44
CA GLY A 905 14.24 -3.10 44.40
C GLY A 905 15.25 -1.93 44.56
N GLN A 906 16.54 -2.22 44.74
CA GLN A 906 17.61 -1.24 44.82
C GLN A 906 18.52 -1.32 43.57
N GLY A 907 18.19 -2.15 42.58
CA GLY A 907 18.97 -2.34 41.36
C GLY A 907 20.18 -3.28 41.51
N ASN A 908 20.38 -3.92 42.67
CA ASN A 908 21.49 -4.86 42.84
C ASN A 908 21.13 -6.20 42.21
N PRO A 909 22.05 -6.86 41.48
CA PRO A 909 21.82 -8.20 40.94
C PRO A 909 21.46 -9.21 42.04
N LEU A 910 20.42 -10.03 41.79
CA LEU A 910 20.02 -11.07 42.73
C LEU A 910 21.17 -12.07 42.95
N ALA A 911 21.34 -12.53 44.19
CA ALA A 911 22.48 -13.35 44.58
C ALA A 911 22.54 -14.70 43.84
N ASN A 912 23.76 -15.19 43.60
CA ASN A 912 24.02 -16.53 43.06
C ASN A 912 23.25 -17.61 43.85
N GLY A 913 22.51 -18.47 43.15
CA GLY A 913 21.66 -19.48 43.77
C GLY A 913 20.24 -19.01 44.12
N THR A 914 19.87 -17.75 43.90
CA THR A 914 18.47 -17.29 44.02
C THR A 914 17.59 -18.00 42.99
N ALA A 915 16.44 -18.52 43.42
CA ALA A 915 15.49 -19.22 42.55
C ALA A 915 14.55 -18.23 41.84
N VAL A 916 14.54 -18.25 40.51
CA VAL A 916 13.68 -17.43 39.64
C VAL A 916 12.77 -18.33 38.80
N LYS A 917 11.70 -17.76 38.22
CA LYS A 917 10.71 -18.51 37.44
C LYS A 917 10.69 -18.05 35.99
N PHE A 918 10.54 -19.00 35.08
CA PHE A 918 10.21 -18.77 33.68
C PHE A 918 8.92 -19.51 33.33
N ASN A 919 8.00 -18.88 32.63
CA ASN A 919 6.85 -19.52 31.98
C ASN A 919 7.11 -19.62 30.47
N ILE A 920 6.92 -20.79 29.86
CA ILE A 920 6.89 -20.92 28.39
C ILE A 920 5.92 -22.06 28.04
N ASN A 921 5.01 -21.80 27.09
CA ASN A 921 3.88 -22.67 26.72
C ASN A 921 3.03 -23.13 27.93
N GLY A 922 2.81 -22.22 28.89
CA GLY A 922 2.06 -22.51 30.14
C GLY A 922 2.81 -23.40 31.14
N VAL A 923 4.04 -23.83 30.84
CA VAL A 923 4.86 -24.67 31.73
C VAL A 923 5.81 -23.78 32.55
N MET A 924 5.67 -23.89 33.87
CA MET A 924 6.49 -23.15 34.84
C MET A 924 7.82 -23.86 35.14
N TYR A 925 8.92 -23.19 34.84
CA TYR A 925 10.28 -23.65 35.08
C TYR A 925 10.97 -22.82 36.17
N THR A 926 11.32 -23.45 37.29
CA THR A 926 12.25 -22.85 38.25
C THR A 926 13.68 -22.97 37.73
N ARG A 927 14.44 -21.87 37.76
CA ARG A 927 15.87 -21.80 37.45
C ARG A 927 16.58 -21.01 38.55
N TYR A 928 17.90 -20.99 38.50
CA TYR A 928 18.72 -20.37 39.53
C TYR A 928 19.68 -19.35 38.90
N ILE A 929 19.88 -18.22 39.58
CA ILE A 929 20.92 -17.26 39.22
C ILE A 929 22.29 -17.94 39.30
N ASN A 930 23.14 -17.71 38.29
CA ASN A 930 24.51 -18.22 38.25
C ASN A 930 25.50 -17.04 38.12
N GLY A 931 26.41 -16.92 39.07
CA GLY A 931 27.35 -15.82 39.17
C GLY A 931 26.75 -14.57 39.82
N ASN A 932 27.47 -13.45 39.69
CA ASN A 932 27.17 -12.20 40.41
C ASN A 932 26.40 -11.17 39.55
N GLU A 933 26.01 -11.54 38.32
CA GLU A 933 25.34 -10.65 37.36
C GLU A 933 23.81 -10.74 37.42
N GLY A 934 23.23 -11.50 38.36
CA GLY A 934 21.77 -11.66 38.46
C GLY A 934 21.16 -12.44 37.30
N LYS A 935 21.96 -13.15 36.50
CA LYS A 935 21.52 -13.87 35.30
C LYS A 935 21.11 -15.32 35.59
N ALA A 936 19.98 -15.75 35.05
CA ALA A 936 19.57 -17.15 34.98
C ALA A 936 19.33 -17.59 33.53
N ARG A 937 19.57 -18.88 33.26
CA ARG A 937 19.41 -19.50 31.94
C ARG A 937 18.21 -20.45 31.90
N LEU A 938 17.38 -20.35 30.87
CA LEU A 938 16.47 -21.44 30.47
C LEU A 938 17.03 -22.16 29.25
N ASN A 939 17.18 -23.48 29.33
CA ASN A 939 17.54 -24.28 28.17
C ASN A 939 16.32 -24.39 27.22
N ILE A 940 16.51 -24.02 25.96
CA ILE A 940 15.49 -24.10 24.90
C ILE A 940 15.68 -25.40 24.13
N ASN A 941 14.75 -26.33 24.33
CA ASN A 941 14.66 -27.60 23.61
C ASN A 941 13.20 -27.83 23.17
N LEU A 942 12.74 -26.91 22.33
CA LEU A 942 11.39 -26.92 21.76
C LEU A 942 11.46 -27.36 20.28
N PRO A 943 10.33 -27.84 19.70
CA PRO A 943 10.18 -27.97 18.25
C PRO A 943 10.43 -26.66 17.51
N GLN A 944 10.43 -26.71 16.17
CA GLN A 944 10.33 -25.50 15.35
C GLN A 944 9.00 -24.77 15.61
N GLY A 945 9.03 -23.44 15.61
CA GLY A 945 7.89 -22.57 15.93
C GLY A 945 8.28 -21.34 16.74
N GLU A 946 7.29 -20.54 17.10
CA GLU A 946 7.42 -19.32 17.90
C GLU A 946 6.78 -19.51 19.28
N TYR A 947 7.44 -18.99 20.31
CA TYR A 947 7.02 -19.20 21.70
C TYR A 947 7.26 -17.93 22.53
N ILE A 948 6.26 -17.52 23.32
CA ILE A 948 6.44 -16.45 24.31
C ILE A 948 7.02 -17.04 25.59
N ILE A 949 8.11 -16.45 26.08
CA ILE A 949 8.67 -16.71 27.40
C ILE A 949 8.38 -15.54 28.35
N THR A 950 8.01 -15.84 29.60
CA THR A 950 7.85 -14.85 30.66
C THR A 950 8.86 -15.11 31.77
N ALA A 951 9.79 -14.20 32.01
CA ALA A 951 10.66 -14.18 33.17
C ALA A 951 9.97 -13.46 34.34
N ILE A 952 9.99 -14.06 35.54
CA ILE A 952 9.28 -13.51 36.71
C ILE A 952 10.27 -13.30 37.86
N ASN A 953 10.37 -12.06 38.35
CA ASN A 953 11.21 -11.70 39.48
C ASN A 953 10.58 -12.19 40.81
N PRO A 954 11.28 -13.04 41.60
CA PRO A 954 10.75 -13.59 42.84
C PRO A 954 10.64 -12.59 44.00
N VAL A 955 11.15 -11.36 43.86
CA VAL A 955 11.18 -10.34 44.93
C VAL A 955 9.93 -9.45 44.93
N ASN A 956 9.41 -9.10 43.76
CA ASN A 956 8.34 -8.12 43.58
C ASN A 956 7.24 -8.55 42.58
N ASP A 957 7.33 -9.79 42.07
CA ASP A 957 6.46 -10.40 41.05
C ASP A 957 6.40 -9.62 39.72
N GLU A 958 7.42 -8.81 39.41
CA GLU A 958 7.53 -8.20 38.08
C GLU A 958 7.75 -9.27 37.01
N MET A 959 7.16 -9.06 35.84
CA MET A 959 7.22 -9.98 34.71
C MET A 959 7.77 -9.26 33.48
N ALA A 960 8.75 -9.86 32.81
CA ALA A 960 9.20 -9.46 31.48
C ALA A 960 8.92 -10.58 30.48
N THR A 961 8.46 -10.22 29.28
CA THR A 961 8.16 -11.15 28.19
C THR A 961 9.15 -11.00 27.05
N ASN A 962 9.54 -12.13 26.45
CA ASN A 962 10.38 -12.20 25.25
C ASN A 962 9.86 -13.25 24.27
N ASN A 963 10.28 -13.17 23.02
CA ASN A 963 10.01 -14.16 21.98
C ASN A 963 11.16 -15.17 21.85
N ILE A 964 10.81 -16.44 21.64
CA ILE A 964 11.74 -17.53 21.30
C ILE A 964 11.31 -18.12 19.96
N THR A 965 12.11 -17.89 18.92
CA THR A 965 11.87 -18.40 17.56
C THR A 965 12.82 -19.55 17.26
N VAL A 966 12.26 -20.72 16.97
CA VAL A 966 13.00 -21.93 16.61
C VAL A 966 12.76 -22.24 15.13
N LEU A 967 13.76 -21.99 14.30
CA LEU A 967 13.74 -22.22 12.85
C LEU A 967 13.94 -23.71 12.52
N PRO A 968 13.24 -24.28 11.53
CA PRO A 968 13.46 -25.65 11.09
C PRO A 968 14.80 -25.82 10.37
N ASN A 969 15.39 -27.03 10.41
CA ASN A 969 16.57 -27.37 9.60
C ASN A 969 16.25 -27.63 8.12
N ILE A 970 14.95 -27.69 7.77
CA ILE A 970 14.46 -27.83 6.40
C ILE A 970 13.71 -26.53 6.08
N VAL A 971 14.15 -25.83 5.04
CA VAL A 971 13.63 -24.55 4.57
C VAL A 971 13.40 -24.60 3.05
N GLU A 972 12.82 -23.53 2.49
CA GLU A 972 12.47 -23.43 1.05
C GLU A 972 11.54 -24.55 0.55
N ASN A 973 10.85 -25.24 1.47
CA ASN A 973 9.91 -26.32 1.19
C ASN A 973 8.53 -25.73 0.85
N ASN A 974 8.14 -25.82 -0.41
CA ASN A 974 6.92 -25.19 -0.92
C ASN A 974 5.97 -26.23 -1.53
N ASP A 975 4.68 -25.96 -1.43
CA ASP A 975 3.64 -26.75 -2.12
C ASP A 975 3.83 -26.69 -3.64
N LEU A 976 3.45 -27.76 -4.34
CA LEU A 976 3.68 -27.91 -5.77
C LEU A 976 2.39 -28.26 -6.52
N VAL A 977 1.86 -27.28 -7.24
CA VAL A 977 0.84 -27.51 -8.28
C VAL A 977 1.53 -27.76 -9.62
N LYS A 978 1.19 -28.87 -10.28
CA LYS A 978 1.75 -29.22 -11.60
C LYS A 978 0.76 -29.97 -12.48
N TYR A 979 0.86 -29.82 -13.79
CA TYR A 979 0.15 -30.72 -14.72
C TYR A 979 0.83 -32.08 -14.80
N TYR A 980 0.04 -33.13 -15.02
CA TYR A 980 0.53 -34.50 -15.17
C TYR A 980 1.65 -34.59 -16.22
N LYS A 981 2.77 -35.21 -15.84
CA LYS A 981 4.01 -35.34 -16.64
C LYS A 981 4.72 -34.06 -17.05
N ASN A 982 4.40 -32.89 -16.48
CA ASN A 982 5.25 -31.71 -16.68
C ASN A 982 6.59 -31.82 -15.91
N ASP A 983 7.56 -30.97 -16.25
CA ASP A 983 8.92 -31.03 -15.70
C ASP A 983 9.06 -30.50 -14.26
N SER A 984 8.00 -29.94 -13.65
CA SER A 984 8.06 -29.35 -12.30
C SER A 984 8.37 -30.41 -11.23
N GLN A 985 9.19 -30.03 -10.27
CA GLN A 985 9.84 -30.89 -9.27
C GLN A 985 9.67 -30.28 -7.87
N TYR A 986 9.69 -31.11 -6.84
CA TYR A 986 9.66 -30.65 -5.44
C TYR A 986 11.07 -30.49 -4.90
N TYR A 987 11.29 -29.45 -4.09
CA TYR A 987 12.59 -29.02 -3.59
C TYR A 987 12.51 -28.71 -2.09
N VAL A 988 13.62 -28.95 -1.39
CA VAL A 988 13.87 -28.42 -0.04
C VAL A 988 15.35 -28.05 0.08
N THR A 989 15.67 -27.04 0.88
CA THR A 989 17.03 -26.67 1.23
C THR A 989 17.27 -26.97 2.70
N LEU A 990 18.43 -27.56 3.02
CA LEU A 990 18.80 -27.95 4.38
C LEU A 990 19.78 -26.94 4.98
N ILE A 991 19.51 -26.47 6.20
CA ILE A 991 20.39 -25.54 6.94
C ILE A 991 21.02 -26.16 8.18
N GLY A 992 22.25 -25.74 8.46
CA GLY A 992 23.06 -26.13 9.61
C GLY A 992 22.74 -25.33 10.87
N ASP A 993 23.44 -25.68 11.95
CA ASP A 993 23.33 -25.05 13.28
C ASP A 993 23.62 -23.54 13.28
N ASP A 994 24.38 -23.06 12.28
CA ASP A 994 24.78 -21.68 12.03
C ASP A 994 23.79 -20.90 11.13
N GLY A 995 22.73 -21.55 10.64
CA GLY A 995 21.75 -20.98 9.70
C GLY A 995 22.15 -21.05 8.23
N ASN A 996 23.37 -21.49 7.91
CA ASN A 996 23.84 -21.59 6.52
C ASN A 996 23.44 -22.92 5.88
N PRO A 997 23.32 -23.00 4.53
CA PRO A 997 23.06 -24.26 3.84
C PRO A 997 24.15 -25.31 4.09
N VAL A 998 23.76 -26.57 4.35
CA VAL A 998 24.67 -27.66 4.75
C VAL A 998 25.64 -28.15 3.67
N GLY A 999 25.58 -27.61 2.45
CA GLY A 999 26.38 -28.04 1.31
C GLY A 999 25.97 -29.41 0.75
N ALA A 1000 26.84 -30.01 -0.06
CA ALA A 1000 26.54 -31.21 -0.85
C ALA A 1000 26.65 -32.54 -0.08
N ASN A 1001 25.83 -33.50 -0.51
CA ASN A 1001 25.79 -34.91 -0.08
C ASN A 1001 25.10 -35.23 1.26
N GLU A 1002 24.48 -34.27 1.93
CA GLU A 1002 23.57 -34.56 3.05
C GLU A 1002 22.31 -35.27 2.52
N THR A 1003 21.81 -36.27 3.27
CA THR A 1003 20.65 -37.07 2.85
C THR A 1003 19.37 -36.53 3.48
N VAL A 1004 18.38 -36.19 2.64
CA VAL A 1004 16.98 -36.00 3.04
C VAL A 1004 16.17 -37.21 2.61
N THR A 1005 15.14 -37.54 3.38
CA THR A 1005 14.17 -38.58 3.01
C THR A 1005 12.81 -37.93 2.75
N PHE A 1006 12.27 -38.16 1.56
CA PHE A 1006 10.92 -37.74 1.19
C PHE A 1006 9.95 -38.93 1.29
N ASN A 1007 8.84 -38.79 2.01
CA ASN A 1007 7.70 -39.71 1.95
C ASN A 1007 6.60 -39.08 1.10
N ILE A 1008 6.13 -39.75 0.05
CA ILE A 1008 4.94 -39.33 -0.70
C ILE A 1008 4.16 -40.56 -1.15
N ASN A 1009 2.83 -40.53 -0.97
CA ASN A 1009 1.94 -41.67 -1.25
C ASN A 1009 2.40 -43.00 -0.58
N GLY A 1010 2.95 -42.90 0.64
CA GLY A 1010 3.47 -44.03 1.41
C GLY A 1010 4.81 -44.61 0.90
N VAL A 1011 5.46 -43.98 -0.09
CA VAL A 1011 6.74 -44.43 -0.65
C VAL A 1011 7.87 -43.49 -0.24
N MET A 1012 8.96 -44.09 0.26
CA MET A 1012 10.14 -43.39 0.75
C MET A 1012 11.19 -43.20 -0.35
N TYR A 1013 11.70 -41.98 -0.51
CA TYR A 1013 12.70 -41.59 -1.49
C TYR A 1013 13.84 -40.81 -0.83
N GLU A 1014 15.00 -41.44 -0.70
CA GLU A 1014 16.23 -40.76 -0.27
C GLU A 1014 16.80 -39.89 -1.42
N ARG A 1015 17.20 -38.67 -1.09
CA ARG A 1015 17.84 -37.73 -2.02
C ARG A 1015 18.99 -37.02 -1.33
N LYS A 1016 20.00 -36.64 -2.12
CA LYS A 1016 21.17 -35.90 -1.63
C LYS A 1016 21.09 -34.43 -2.01
N THR A 1017 21.62 -33.58 -1.15
CA THR A 1017 21.80 -32.16 -1.42
C THR A 1017 22.89 -31.90 -2.47
N ASN A 1018 22.71 -30.82 -3.24
CA ASN A 1018 23.75 -30.21 -4.06
C ASN A 1018 24.64 -29.25 -3.22
N GLU A 1019 25.59 -28.55 -3.86
CA GLU A 1019 26.51 -27.61 -3.19
C GLU A 1019 25.80 -26.47 -2.44
N ASN A 1020 24.55 -26.16 -2.77
CA ASN A 1020 23.73 -25.14 -2.13
C ASN A 1020 22.86 -25.69 -0.99
N GLY A 1021 23.05 -26.95 -0.56
CA GLY A 1021 22.20 -27.59 0.44
C GLY A 1021 20.80 -28.00 -0.06
N THR A 1022 20.51 -27.85 -1.36
CA THR A 1022 19.19 -28.14 -1.95
C THR A 1022 19.09 -29.60 -2.40
N ALA A 1023 18.03 -30.29 -1.97
CA ALA A 1023 17.67 -31.63 -2.41
C ALA A 1023 16.33 -31.62 -3.18
N ARG A 1024 16.16 -32.59 -4.09
CA ARG A 1024 15.07 -32.56 -5.10
C ARG A 1024 14.40 -33.91 -5.30
N LEU A 1025 13.07 -33.91 -5.41
CA LEU A 1025 12.26 -35.06 -5.86
C LEU A 1025 11.48 -34.75 -7.15
N ASN A 1026 11.59 -35.64 -8.14
CA ASN A 1026 10.76 -35.60 -9.36
C ASN A 1026 9.40 -36.25 -9.07
N ILE A 1027 8.30 -35.55 -9.36
CA ILE A 1027 6.93 -36.02 -9.12
C ILE A 1027 6.31 -36.55 -10.42
N ASN A 1028 6.02 -37.85 -10.45
CA ASN A 1028 5.44 -38.59 -11.58
C ASN A 1028 4.20 -39.40 -11.16
N LEU A 1029 3.37 -38.84 -10.27
CA LEU A 1029 2.12 -39.44 -9.82
C LEU A 1029 0.97 -39.11 -10.79
N GLN A 1030 -0.12 -39.87 -10.73
CA GLN A 1030 -1.35 -39.57 -11.51
C GLN A 1030 -2.01 -38.28 -11.01
N PRO A 1031 -3.00 -37.71 -11.74
CA PRO A 1031 -3.76 -36.57 -11.25
C PRO A 1031 -4.42 -36.84 -9.90
N GLY A 1032 -4.37 -35.85 -8.99
CA GLY A 1032 -4.85 -35.93 -7.62
C GLY A 1032 -3.98 -35.15 -6.62
N GLU A 1033 -4.45 -35.10 -5.38
CA GLU A 1033 -3.75 -34.46 -4.25
C GLU A 1033 -2.90 -35.48 -3.47
N TYR A 1034 -1.70 -35.06 -3.06
CA TYR A 1034 -0.79 -35.87 -2.26
C TYR A 1034 -0.09 -35.01 -1.20
N ILE A 1035 0.09 -35.53 0.01
CA ILE A 1035 1.01 -34.94 0.99
C ILE A 1035 2.41 -35.53 0.77
N ILE A 1036 3.41 -34.66 0.63
CA ILE A 1036 4.82 -35.01 0.75
C ILE A 1036 5.34 -34.63 2.14
N THR A 1037 6.19 -35.46 2.74
CA THR A 1037 6.91 -35.13 3.98
C THR A 1037 8.41 -35.25 3.74
N ALA A 1038 9.15 -34.15 3.92
CA ALA A 1038 10.61 -34.14 3.93
C ALA A 1038 11.13 -34.29 5.36
N MET A 1039 12.14 -35.14 5.57
CA MET A 1039 12.64 -35.52 6.89
C MET A 1039 14.17 -35.44 6.95
N TYR A 1040 14.70 -34.72 7.94
CA TYR A 1040 16.13 -34.50 8.17
C TYR A 1040 16.42 -34.17 9.64
N LYS A 1041 17.32 -34.91 10.30
CA LYS A 1041 17.75 -34.69 11.71
C LYS A 1041 16.58 -34.46 12.70
N GLU A 1042 15.57 -35.32 12.66
CA GLU A 1042 14.31 -35.23 13.45
C GLU A 1042 13.39 -34.04 13.10
N CYS A 1043 13.84 -33.08 12.28
CA CYS A 1043 12.97 -32.09 11.68
C CYS A 1043 12.19 -32.75 10.53
N ASN A 1044 10.87 -32.57 10.56
CA ASN A 1044 9.95 -33.02 9.51
C ASN A 1044 9.14 -31.81 9.06
N VAL A 1045 9.03 -31.62 7.74
CA VAL A 1045 8.14 -30.62 7.13
C VAL A 1045 7.24 -31.31 6.10
N ALA A 1046 6.00 -30.87 6.00
CA ALA A 1046 5.02 -31.40 5.07
C ALA A 1046 4.57 -30.32 4.08
N ASN A 1047 4.24 -30.73 2.86
CA ASN A 1047 3.74 -29.87 1.79
C ASN A 1047 2.69 -30.62 0.96
N ASN A 1048 1.80 -29.87 0.31
CA ASN A 1048 0.84 -30.42 -0.63
C ASN A 1048 1.42 -30.49 -2.05
N ILE A 1049 1.10 -31.56 -2.76
CA ILE A 1049 1.48 -31.83 -4.15
C ILE A 1049 0.22 -32.10 -4.96
N THR A 1050 -0.23 -31.09 -5.71
CA THR A 1050 -1.39 -31.15 -6.58
C THR A 1050 -0.95 -31.53 -7.99
N VAL A 1051 -1.43 -32.67 -8.49
CA VAL A 1051 -1.23 -33.07 -9.90
C VAL A 1051 -2.52 -32.83 -10.68
N LEU A 1052 -2.52 -31.83 -11.56
CA LEU A 1052 -3.66 -31.48 -12.41
C LEU A 1052 -3.77 -32.42 -13.63
N PRO A 1053 -5.00 -32.78 -14.04
CA PRO A 1053 -5.22 -33.56 -15.26
C PRO A 1053 -4.96 -32.71 -16.51
N VAL A 1054 -4.39 -33.35 -17.55
CA VAL A 1054 -4.19 -32.73 -18.88
C VAL A 1054 -5.35 -32.99 -19.85
N LEU A 1055 -6.29 -33.86 -19.49
CA LEU A 1055 -7.41 -34.30 -20.32
C LEU A 1055 -8.71 -34.19 -19.51
N SER A 1056 -9.72 -33.53 -20.05
CA SER A 1056 -11.04 -33.36 -19.42
C SER A 1056 -12.18 -33.57 -20.42
N ALA A 1057 -13.34 -34.03 -19.94
CA ALA A 1057 -14.55 -34.21 -20.75
C ALA A 1057 -15.78 -34.28 -19.83
N GLU A 1058 -16.94 -33.96 -20.39
CA GLU A 1058 -18.22 -33.97 -19.69
C GLU A 1058 -19.11 -35.14 -20.11
N ASN A 1059 -20.05 -35.53 -19.25
CA ASN A 1059 -21.09 -36.49 -19.61
C ASN A 1059 -22.05 -35.87 -20.63
N VAL A 1060 -22.52 -36.67 -21.59
CA VAL A 1060 -23.44 -36.21 -22.64
C VAL A 1060 -24.81 -36.84 -22.44
N THR A 1061 -25.86 -36.01 -22.45
CA THR A 1061 -27.24 -36.47 -22.65
C THR A 1061 -27.75 -35.91 -23.96
N MET A 1062 -28.31 -36.77 -24.83
CA MET A 1062 -28.79 -36.42 -26.16
C MET A 1062 -30.07 -37.18 -26.51
N THR A 1063 -30.84 -36.68 -27.47
CA THR A 1063 -31.95 -37.41 -28.09
C THR A 1063 -31.44 -38.15 -29.32
N TYR A 1064 -31.99 -39.34 -29.59
CA TYR A 1064 -31.55 -40.17 -30.72
C TYR A 1064 -31.57 -39.39 -32.06
N LYS A 1065 -30.38 -39.24 -32.66
CA LYS A 1065 -30.10 -38.51 -33.91
C LYS A 1065 -30.31 -36.98 -33.89
N ASP A 1066 -30.18 -36.33 -32.73
CA ASP A 1066 -30.18 -34.85 -32.65
C ASP A 1066 -28.92 -34.16 -33.20
N GLY A 1067 -27.83 -34.92 -33.41
CA GLY A 1067 -26.55 -34.42 -33.93
C GLY A 1067 -25.49 -34.10 -32.87
N THR A 1068 -25.76 -34.36 -31.59
CA THR A 1068 -24.82 -34.12 -30.48
C THR A 1068 -23.53 -34.92 -30.63
N GLN A 1069 -22.42 -34.28 -30.26
CA GLN A 1069 -21.07 -34.85 -30.28
C GLN A 1069 -20.52 -34.99 -28.86
N PHE A 1070 -19.81 -36.08 -28.60
CA PHE A 1070 -18.93 -36.15 -27.44
C PHE A 1070 -17.67 -35.31 -27.67
N LYS A 1071 -17.19 -34.63 -26.63
CA LYS A 1071 -16.05 -33.71 -26.68
C LYS A 1071 -15.11 -34.01 -25.52
N ALA A 1072 -13.81 -34.12 -25.81
CA ALA A 1072 -12.76 -34.06 -24.79
C ALA A 1072 -11.81 -32.91 -25.11
N ASN A 1073 -11.41 -32.18 -24.07
CA ASN A 1073 -10.49 -31.06 -24.14
C ASN A 1073 -9.13 -31.52 -23.60
N LEU A 1074 -8.07 -31.07 -24.26
CA LEU A 1074 -6.69 -31.38 -23.92
C LEU A 1074 -5.89 -30.10 -23.71
N VAL A 1075 -5.08 -30.10 -22.65
CA VAL A 1075 -4.07 -29.07 -22.39
C VAL A 1075 -2.66 -29.66 -22.37
N ASP A 1076 -1.66 -28.81 -22.56
CA ASP A 1076 -0.24 -29.18 -22.49
C ASP A 1076 0.23 -29.31 -21.02
N GLY A 1077 1.54 -29.55 -20.82
CA GLY A 1077 2.13 -29.64 -19.47
C GLY A 1077 2.17 -28.30 -18.70
N GLN A 1078 1.69 -27.23 -19.31
CA GLN A 1078 1.67 -25.86 -18.80
C GLN A 1078 0.24 -25.32 -18.64
N GLY A 1079 -0.78 -26.06 -19.11
CA GLY A 1079 -2.19 -25.70 -19.03
C GLY A 1079 -2.76 -25.00 -20.26
N ASN A 1080 -1.97 -24.83 -21.34
CA ASN A 1080 -2.45 -24.20 -22.58
C ASN A 1080 -3.22 -25.20 -23.45
N LEU A 1081 -4.15 -24.71 -24.28
CA LEU A 1081 -4.95 -25.53 -25.20
C LEU A 1081 -4.05 -26.29 -26.19
N TYR A 1082 -4.11 -27.61 -26.19
CA TYR A 1082 -3.15 -28.44 -26.92
C TYR A 1082 -3.74 -28.95 -28.25
N ALA A 1083 -3.55 -28.15 -29.29
CA ALA A 1083 -4.04 -28.39 -30.64
C ALA A 1083 -3.20 -29.41 -31.44
N ASN A 1084 -3.82 -30.08 -32.42
CA ASN A 1084 -3.22 -31.09 -33.31
C ASN A 1084 -2.76 -32.41 -32.65
N GLU A 1085 -3.10 -32.63 -31.39
CA GLU A 1085 -2.80 -33.86 -30.65
C GLU A 1085 -3.87 -34.93 -30.84
N THR A 1086 -3.51 -36.20 -30.74
CA THR A 1086 -4.45 -37.32 -30.94
C THR A 1086 -4.99 -37.85 -29.62
N VAL A 1087 -6.29 -37.65 -29.38
CA VAL A 1087 -7.04 -38.30 -28.29
C VAL A 1087 -7.69 -39.58 -28.83
N GLU A 1088 -7.58 -40.66 -28.07
CA GLU A 1088 -8.26 -41.92 -28.38
C GLU A 1088 -9.53 -42.06 -27.55
N PHE A 1089 -10.67 -42.29 -28.22
CA PHE A 1089 -11.95 -42.58 -27.60
C PHE A 1089 -12.27 -44.08 -27.71
N ASN A 1090 -12.58 -44.74 -26.60
CA ASN A 1090 -13.10 -46.11 -26.59
C ASN A 1090 -14.56 -46.10 -26.11
N ILE A 1091 -15.47 -46.63 -26.91
CA ILE A 1091 -16.89 -46.82 -26.54
C ILE A 1091 -17.34 -48.21 -26.99
N ASN A 1092 -17.91 -49.00 -26.07
CA ASN A 1092 -18.27 -50.42 -26.27
C ASN A 1092 -17.13 -51.31 -26.83
N GLY A 1093 -15.87 -51.00 -26.54
CA GLY A 1093 -14.71 -51.74 -27.06
C GLY A 1093 -14.30 -51.36 -28.49
N VAL A 1094 -14.89 -50.32 -29.07
CA VAL A 1094 -14.52 -49.77 -30.39
C VAL A 1094 -13.74 -48.47 -30.19
N PHE A 1095 -12.56 -48.40 -30.80
CA PHE A 1095 -11.61 -47.31 -30.64
C PHE A 1095 -11.69 -46.31 -31.81
N TYR A 1096 -11.66 -45.02 -31.49
CA TYR A 1096 -11.74 -43.90 -32.42
C TYR A 1096 -10.70 -42.85 -32.06
N GLN A 1097 -9.71 -42.65 -32.94
CA GLN A 1097 -8.73 -41.58 -32.78
C GLN A 1097 -9.28 -40.27 -33.36
N ARG A 1098 -9.09 -39.17 -32.64
CA ARG A 1098 -9.54 -37.82 -33.01
C ARG A 1098 -8.48 -36.80 -32.66
N THR A 1099 -8.14 -35.98 -33.63
CA THR A 1099 -7.22 -34.87 -33.47
C THR A 1099 -7.92 -33.69 -32.79
N THR A 1100 -7.25 -33.03 -31.86
CA THR A 1100 -7.72 -31.79 -31.23
C THR A 1100 -7.67 -30.62 -32.21
N ASP A 1101 -8.68 -29.76 -32.17
CA ASP A 1101 -8.69 -28.51 -32.95
C ASP A 1101 -7.82 -27.42 -32.30
N VAL A 1102 -7.85 -26.21 -32.87
CA VAL A 1102 -7.16 -25.03 -32.33
C VAL A 1102 -7.57 -24.64 -30.90
N ASN A 1103 -8.67 -25.19 -30.38
CA ASN A 1103 -9.15 -24.97 -29.01
C ASN A 1103 -8.80 -26.14 -28.08
N GLY A 1104 -7.97 -27.09 -28.52
CA GLY A 1104 -7.64 -28.31 -27.76
C GLY A 1104 -8.78 -29.34 -27.71
N THR A 1105 -9.86 -29.19 -28.49
CA THR A 1105 -11.03 -30.08 -28.41
C THR A 1105 -11.00 -31.18 -29.47
N ALA A 1106 -10.95 -32.44 -29.04
CA ALA A 1106 -11.21 -33.62 -29.86
C ALA A 1106 -12.71 -33.97 -29.83
N ARG A 1107 -13.32 -34.33 -30.98
CA ARG A 1107 -14.78 -34.53 -31.11
C ARG A 1107 -15.16 -35.85 -31.76
N LEU A 1108 -16.15 -36.54 -31.18
CA LEU A 1108 -16.72 -37.79 -31.69
C LEU A 1108 -18.22 -37.66 -31.95
N ASN A 1109 -18.64 -37.86 -33.20
CA ASN A 1109 -20.06 -37.98 -33.56
C ASN A 1109 -20.67 -39.24 -32.94
N ILE A 1110 -21.82 -39.11 -32.28
CA ILE A 1110 -22.52 -40.23 -31.66
C ILE A 1110 -23.72 -40.66 -32.53
N ASN A 1111 -23.80 -41.96 -32.83
CA ASN A 1111 -24.89 -42.57 -33.58
C ASN A 1111 -25.15 -44.00 -33.06
N LEU A 1112 -25.38 -44.10 -31.75
CA LEU A 1112 -25.78 -45.33 -31.06
C LEU A 1112 -27.30 -45.31 -30.80
N MET A 1113 -27.88 -46.48 -30.54
CA MET A 1113 -29.29 -46.61 -30.15
C MET A 1113 -29.56 -45.93 -28.79
N PRO A 1114 -30.83 -45.64 -28.45
CA PRO A 1114 -31.20 -45.24 -27.09
C PRO A 1114 -30.64 -46.20 -26.02
N GLY A 1115 -30.11 -45.64 -24.93
CA GLY A 1115 -29.38 -46.36 -23.90
C GLY A 1115 -28.30 -45.51 -23.22
N GLU A 1116 -27.60 -46.12 -22.25
CA GLU A 1116 -26.46 -45.51 -21.55
C GLU A 1116 -25.17 -46.25 -21.90
N TYR A 1117 -24.11 -45.50 -22.18
CA TYR A 1117 -22.82 -46.00 -22.64
C TYR A 1117 -21.68 -45.34 -21.86
N ILE A 1118 -20.64 -46.10 -21.54
CA ILE A 1118 -19.39 -45.54 -21.01
C ILE A 1118 -18.45 -45.29 -22.20
N ILE A 1119 -17.92 -44.07 -22.27
CA ILE A 1119 -16.84 -43.68 -23.17
C ILE A 1119 -15.59 -43.38 -22.34
N THR A 1120 -14.45 -43.91 -22.75
CA THR A 1120 -13.14 -43.58 -22.17
C THR A 1120 -12.36 -42.74 -23.16
N SER A 1121 -11.80 -41.62 -22.70
CA SER A 1121 -10.88 -40.78 -23.48
C SER A 1121 -9.47 -40.96 -22.94
N SER A 1122 -8.49 -41.18 -23.82
CA SER A 1122 -7.12 -41.54 -23.45
C SER A 1122 -6.10 -40.66 -24.17
N TYR A 1123 -5.08 -40.20 -23.43
CA TYR A 1123 -3.95 -39.42 -23.96
C TYR A 1123 -2.69 -39.64 -23.13
N ASN A 1124 -1.55 -40.00 -23.75
CA ASN A 1124 -0.24 -40.16 -23.10
C ASN A 1124 -0.23 -40.94 -21.75
N GLY A 1125 -1.14 -41.90 -21.58
CA GLY A 1125 -1.28 -42.70 -20.36
C GLY A 1125 -2.10 -42.05 -19.23
N THR A 1126 -2.75 -40.92 -19.46
CA THR A 1126 -3.95 -40.53 -18.70
C THR A 1126 -5.20 -41.08 -19.38
N ASN A 1127 -6.21 -41.44 -18.59
CA ASN A 1127 -7.52 -41.88 -19.08
C ASN A 1127 -8.61 -41.23 -18.23
N ILE A 1128 -9.68 -40.77 -18.86
CA ILE A 1128 -10.90 -40.30 -18.19
C ILE A 1128 -12.10 -41.09 -18.73
N ALA A 1129 -13.12 -41.29 -17.90
CA ALA A 1129 -14.33 -42.00 -18.29
C ALA A 1129 -15.57 -41.13 -18.07
N ASN A 1130 -16.48 -41.15 -19.04
CA ASN A 1130 -17.71 -40.37 -19.05
C ASN A 1130 -18.88 -41.24 -19.51
N THR A 1131 -20.10 -40.80 -19.19
CA THR A 1131 -21.34 -41.43 -19.62
C THR A 1131 -21.96 -40.68 -20.79
N ILE A 1132 -22.41 -41.41 -21.81
CA ILE A 1132 -23.28 -40.92 -22.88
C ILE A 1132 -24.65 -41.56 -22.71
N LYS A 1133 -25.67 -40.74 -22.48
CA LYS A 1133 -27.08 -41.13 -22.36
C LYS A 1133 -27.86 -40.69 -23.60
N ILE A 1134 -28.51 -41.63 -24.26
CA ILE A 1134 -29.30 -41.40 -25.47
C ILE A 1134 -30.76 -41.72 -25.16
N ASN A 1135 -31.62 -40.70 -25.23
CA ASN A 1135 -33.05 -40.84 -25.00
C ASN A 1135 -33.80 -41.20 -26.29
N GLU A 1136 -34.96 -41.83 -26.14
CA GLU A 1136 -35.94 -41.98 -27.23
C GLU A 1136 -36.53 -40.62 -27.65
N GLN A 1137 -37.19 -40.59 -28.80
CA GLN A 1137 -37.61 -39.37 -29.51
C GLN A 1137 -39.04 -38.93 -29.16
#